data_AF-A0A2S5SZS3-F1
#
_entry.id   AF-A0A2S5SZS3-F1
#
_cell.length_a   1.000
_cell.length_b   1.000
_cell.length_c   1.000
_cell.angle_alpha   90.00
_cell.angle_beta   90.00
_cell.angle_gamma   90.00
#
_symmetry.space_group_name_H-M   'P 1'
#
loop_
_entity.id
_entity.type
_entity.pdbx_description
1 polymer ?
#
loop_
_entity_poly.entity_id
_entity_poly.type
_entity_poly.pdbx_seq_one_letter_code
_entity_poly.pdbx_strand_id
1 'polypeptide(L)'
;MRWLRSALVPAAWDLSALLSVLRPRAELAERNLWWVRLAEWLRHAPLRKEGVEAAESTAGTPLPVLRLRHLLNVLDRQPEYRAQVIELLARTLEDMDATLLLADFGFAQRMAFFSELAERIQRKLLPGTAETHDLAEFFQLVFSDAGDRHWLEAIDDATLQRIAALLREAVASSRHPQAAARWRSALLDAMMFCVSQVRATAFSAEIRTRMSEPARSLSSFRQLARAFEDLRTLLEADPPQPARLAPALGHAHALLDACRRDARTVYDHLEEYGVSVDIVFSLQQLQARLTRIRLLLDCLLSREPARAVRELMVQFADTAQGRRSVRALLARNYSLLARKMVERSAETGEHYITRNRAEYLQMVWRAAGGGALTAITVFVKFMLTSLGLSPFFTGFAAGLNYAVSFVAIQLAHFTLATKQPAMTAPAMAAKLHDVASDEAVERFVDEVAHLIRSQVAGILGNVAVVLPCVLLVQLAWQAAFGAPLVGVGKAEYTVASLSLLGWTPLYAAATGVLLFASSIVAGWAENWFVLHRLGSALRWNPRILARLGEARAQRWSAYLQANVSGFAGNISLGFMLGLVPAVAAFFGIHFDVRHVTLASGQLGAALGALGWELVSTPGFWLAVAGIALTGVLNVTVSFVLAFRLALRSRNIRLKDRARVYAAVRRRLRRQPFSFLWPVGTPRPQAA
;
A
#
# COMPACT_ATOMS: atom_id res chain seq x y z
N MET A 1 3.10 -25.51 4.59
CA MET A 1 3.63 -24.88 3.35
C MET A 1 4.32 -25.85 2.38
N ARG A 2 4.33 -27.18 2.59
CA ARG A 2 4.83 -28.16 1.60
C ARG A 2 3.88 -28.39 0.42
N TRP A 3 2.57 -28.21 0.62
CA TRP A 3 1.51 -28.44 -0.38
C TRP A 3 1.39 -27.38 -1.50
N LEU A 4 2.12 -26.26 -1.41
CA LEU A 4 2.15 -25.21 -2.45
C LEU A 4 3.33 -25.36 -3.43
N ARG A 5 4.23 -26.32 -3.19
CA ARG A 5 5.38 -26.61 -4.08
C ARG A 5 5.09 -27.66 -5.15
N SER A 6 4.02 -28.43 -5.03
CA SER A 6 3.73 -29.58 -5.90
C SER A 6 2.91 -29.27 -7.17
N ALA A 7 2.42 -28.04 -7.34
CA ALA A 7 1.55 -27.68 -8.47
C ALA A 7 2.28 -26.90 -9.60
N LEU A 8 3.61 -26.84 -9.56
CA LEU A 8 4.42 -26.27 -10.64
C LEU A 8 5.11 -27.44 -11.34
N VAL A 9 4.71 -27.75 -12.57
CA VAL A 9 5.66 -28.30 -13.53
C VAL A 9 6.56 -27.12 -13.89
N PRO A 10 7.83 -27.05 -13.45
CA PRO A 10 8.72 -26.01 -13.93
C PRO A 10 8.89 -26.27 -15.44
N ALA A 11 8.66 -25.27 -16.28
CA ALA A 11 9.21 -25.33 -17.64
C ALA A 11 10.71 -25.54 -17.46
N ALA A 12 11.20 -26.73 -17.78
CA ALA A 12 12.61 -27.07 -17.66
C ALA A 12 13.35 -26.32 -18.77
N TRP A 13 13.81 -25.12 -18.48
CA TRP A 13 14.63 -24.36 -19.41
C TRP A 13 16.01 -25.02 -19.47
N ASP A 14 16.30 -25.65 -20.61
CA ASP A 14 17.66 -26.06 -20.95
C ASP A 14 18.49 -24.82 -21.33
N LEU A 15 19.82 -24.86 -21.12
CA LEU A 15 20.72 -23.77 -21.50
C LEU A 15 20.60 -23.43 -22.99
N SER A 16 20.48 -24.47 -23.82
CA SER A 16 20.28 -24.34 -25.27
C SER A 16 19.00 -23.57 -25.59
N ALA A 17 17.90 -23.87 -24.88
CA ALA A 17 16.65 -23.14 -25.03
C ALA A 17 16.82 -21.67 -24.61
N LEU A 18 17.47 -21.41 -23.47
CA LEU A 18 17.69 -20.05 -22.96
C LEU A 18 18.55 -19.19 -23.91
N LEU A 19 19.58 -19.76 -24.53
CA LEU A 19 20.42 -19.07 -25.52
C LEU A 19 19.68 -18.86 -26.84
N SER A 20 18.80 -19.76 -27.27
CA SER A 20 18.06 -19.66 -28.54
C SER A 20 17.02 -18.52 -28.58
N VAL A 21 16.48 -18.12 -27.42
CA VAL A 21 15.56 -16.98 -27.28
C VAL A 21 16.27 -15.68 -26.91
N LEU A 22 17.61 -15.66 -26.90
CA LEU A 22 18.38 -14.45 -26.62
C LEU A 22 18.15 -13.38 -27.70
N ARG A 23 17.59 -12.25 -27.31
CA ARG A 23 17.32 -11.11 -28.21
C ARG A 23 17.88 -9.81 -27.61
N PRO A 24 19.13 -9.43 -27.95
CA PRO A 24 19.76 -8.23 -27.38
C PRO A 24 19.02 -6.92 -27.68
N ARG A 25 18.22 -6.88 -28.74
CA ARG A 25 17.45 -5.69 -29.18
C ARG A 25 15.98 -5.71 -28.77
N ALA A 26 15.57 -6.66 -27.94
CA ALA A 26 14.21 -6.73 -27.42
C ALA A 26 13.89 -5.57 -26.46
N GLU A 27 12.60 -5.41 -26.14
CA GLU A 27 12.14 -4.45 -25.14
C GLU A 27 12.82 -4.69 -23.78
N LEU A 28 12.92 -3.62 -22.96
CA LEU A 28 13.62 -3.65 -21.67
C LEU A 28 13.14 -4.81 -20.77
N ALA A 29 11.82 -5.02 -20.69
CA ALA A 29 11.23 -6.06 -19.87
C ALA A 29 11.64 -7.47 -20.32
N GLU A 30 11.71 -7.73 -21.62
CA GLU A 30 12.10 -9.02 -22.18
C GLU A 30 13.59 -9.32 -21.89
N ARG A 31 14.45 -8.30 -22.04
CA ARG A 31 15.87 -8.38 -21.68
C ARG A 31 16.08 -8.66 -20.19
N ASN A 32 15.36 -7.96 -19.32
CA ASN A 32 15.43 -8.17 -17.88
C ASN A 32 14.91 -9.55 -17.47
N LEU A 33 13.82 -10.03 -18.10
CA LEU A 33 13.31 -11.39 -17.86
C LEU A 33 14.30 -12.47 -18.27
N TRP A 34 15.08 -12.25 -19.33
CA TRP A 34 16.13 -13.19 -19.72
C TRP A 34 17.17 -13.37 -18.60
N TRP A 35 17.62 -12.28 -17.97
CA TRP A 35 18.55 -12.35 -16.83
C TRP A 35 17.94 -13.06 -15.61
N VAL A 36 16.65 -12.83 -15.33
CA VAL A 36 15.93 -13.54 -14.26
C VAL A 36 15.88 -15.03 -14.55
N ARG A 37 15.55 -15.43 -15.79
CA ARG A 37 15.54 -16.83 -16.23
C ARG A 37 16.94 -17.46 -16.16
N LEU A 38 17.98 -16.71 -16.51
CA LEU A 38 19.36 -17.18 -16.39
C LEU A 38 19.71 -17.45 -14.92
N ALA A 39 19.36 -16.55 -14.00
CA ALA A 39 19.57 -16.76 -12.58
C ALA A 39 18.74 -17.94 -12.02
N GLU A 40 17.51 -18.12 -12.48
CA GLU A 40 16.70 -19.30 -12.15
C GLU A 40 17.33 -20.60 -12.66
N TRP A 41 17.87 -20.59 -13.89
CA TRP A 41 18.61 -21.72 -14.44
C TRP A 41 19.88 -21.99 -13.65
N LEU A 42 20.66 -20.99 -13.25
CA LEU A 42 21.83 -21.21 -12.40
C LEU A 42 21.45 -21.91 -11.08
N ARG A 43 20.30 -21.56 -10.48
CA ARG A 43 19.83 -22.12 -9.20
C ARG A 43 19.24 -23.54 -9.28
N HIS A 44 18.44 -23.83 -10.31
CA HIS A 44 17.60 -25.03 -10.31
C HIS A 44 18.17 -26.15 -11.16
N ALA A 45 18.42 -27.32 -10.55
CA ALA A 45 18.65 -28.55 -11.30
C ALA A 45 17.43 -28.85 -12.21
N PRO A 46 17.58 -29.49 -13.38
CA PRO A 46 16.43 -30.02 -14.08
C PRO A 46 15.82 -31.09 -13.15
N LEU A 47 14.51 -31.26 -13.15
CA LEU A 47 13.90 -32.43 -12.50
C LEU A 47 14.56 -33.68 -13.09
N ARG A 48 15.36 -34.39 -12.29
CA ARG A 48 16.02 -35.63 -12.68
C ARG A 48 14.98 -36.60 -13.24
N LYS A 49 15.26 -37.21 -14.39
CA LYS A 49 14.68 -38.52 -14.69
C LYS A 49 15.19 -39.49 -13.63
N GLU A 50 14.27 -40.22 -12.99
CA GLU A 50 14.60 -41.27 -12.01
C GLU A 50 15.61 -42.25 -12.63
N GLY A 51 16.70 -42.56 -11.91
CA GLY A 51 17.61 -43.66 -12.27
C GLY A 51 19.09 -43.34 -12.52
N VAL A 52 19.54 -42.07 -12.43
CA VAL A 52 20.99 -41.76 -12.52
C VAL A 52 21.53 -41.41 -11.14
N GLU A 53 22.26 -42.36 -10.55
CA GLU A 53 23.00 -42.21 -9.30
C GLU A 53 23.81 -40.91 -9.29
N ALA A 54 23.88 -40.28 -8.12
CA ALA A 54 24.70 -39.10 -7.93
C ALA A 54 26.15 -39.46 -8.20
N ALA A 55 26.68 -38.97 -9.33
CA ALA A 55 28.03 -38.45 -9.30
C ALA A 55 28.03 -37.42 -8.16
N GLU A 56 28.54 -37.85 -7.01
CA GLU A 56 28.86 -37.01 -5.89
C GLU A 56 29.49 -35.73 -6.44
N SER A 57 28.99 -34.59 -6.00
CA SER A 57 29.60 -33.30 -6.27
C SER A 57 31.08 -33.39 -5.90
N THR A 58 31.95 -33.61 -6.88
CA THR A 58 33.38 -33.54 -6.68
C THR A 58 33.69 -32.14 -6.16
N ALA A 59 34.08 -32.09 -4.88
CA ALA A 59 34.55 -30.94 -4.12
C ALA A 59 33.56 -29.76 -3.93
N GLY A 60 32.69 -29.81 -2.91
CA GLY A 60 32.18 -28.66 -2.13
C GLY A 60 31.62 -27.42 -2.85
N THR A 61 31.49 -27.43 -4.17
CA THR A 61 31.22 -26.26 -5.01
C THR A 61 29.72 -26.19 -5.28
N PRO A 62 29.06 -25.06 -4.99
CA PRO A 62 27.62 -24.93 -5.22
C PRO A 62 27.22 -25.13 -6.68
N LEU A 63 26.07 -25.79 -6.93
CA LEU A 63 25.53 -26.04 -8.27
C LEU A 63 25.48 -24.79 -9.18
N PRO A 64 25.10 -23.58 -8.69
CA PRO A 64 25.12 -22.37 -9.51
C PRO A 64 26.51 -22.02 -10.05
N VAL A 65 27.57 -22.27 -9.28
CA VAL A 65 28.95 -22.02 -9.72
C VAL A 65 29.35 -23.00 -10.82
N LEU A 66 28.99 -24.29 -10.69
CA LEU A 66 29.24 -25.29 -11.73
C LEU A 66 28.52 -24.95 -13.05
N ARG A 67 27.28 -24.47 -12.97
CA ARG A 67 26.49 -24.04 -14.13
C ARG A 67 27.00 -22.75 -14.75
N LEU A 68 27.47 -21.82 -13.92
CA LEU A 68 28.12 -20.61 -14.39
C LEU A 68 29.40 -20.94 -15.17
N ARG A 69 30.23 -21.86 -14.66
CA ARG A 69 31.39 -22.39 -15.40
C ARG A 69 30.96 -23.05 -16.72
N HIS A 70 29.88 -23.83 -16.71
CA HIS A 70 29.34 -24.45 -17.93
C HIS A 70 28.87 -23.42 -18.96
N LEU A 71 28.12 -22.39 -18.55
CA LEU A 71 27.72 -21.28 -19.40
C LEU A 71 28.94 -20.60 -20.04
N LEU A 72 29.94 -20.24 -19.24
CA LEU A 72 31.15 -19.60 -19.73
C LEU A 72 31.90 -20.49 -20.73
N ASN A 73 31.95 -21.81 -20.49
CA ASN A 73 32.56 -22.76 -21.43
C ASN A 73 31.79 -22.84 -22.76
N VAL A 74 30.46 -22.72 -22.74
CA VAL A 74 29.63 -22.67 -23.96
C VAL A 74 29.89 -21.36 -24.72
N LEU A 75 29.94 -20.22 -24.01
CA LEU A 75 30.22 -18.92 -24.64
C LEU A 75 31.63 -18.89 -25.28
N ASP A 76 32.64 -19.48 -24.62
CA ASP A 76 34.00 -19.55 -25.18
C ASP A 76 34.08 -20.42 -26.43
N ARG A 77 33.19 -21.42 -26.58
CA ARG A 77 33.12 -22.31 -27.75
C ARG A 77 32.21 -21.79 -28.86
N GLN A 78 31.28 -20.90 -28.55
CA GLN A 78 30.24 -20.42 -29.47
C GLN A 78 30.28 -18.89 -29.57
N PRO A 79 31.07 -18.32 -30.49
CA PRO A 79 31.32 -16.88 -30.56
C PRO A 79 30.06 -16.06 -30.87
N GLU A 80 29.09 -16.65 -31.60
CA GLU A 80 27.81 -16.00 -31.91
C GLU A 80 26.99 -15.71 -30.64
N TYR A 81 26.82 -16.70 -29.76
CA TYR A 81 26.13 -16.50 -28.49
C TYR A 81 26.90 -15.57 -27.56
N ARG A 82 28.23 -15.66 -27.57
CA ARG A 82 29.08 -14.75 -26.80
C ARG A 82 28.88 -13.29 -27.21
N ALA A 83 28.86 -13.00 -28.50
CA ALA A 83 28.60 -11.66 -29.02
C ALA A 83 27.21 -11.14 -28.63
N GLN A 84 26.18 -11.99 -28.69
CA GLN A 84 24.83 -11.61 -28.27
C GLN A 84 24.73 -11.34 -26.76
N VAL A 85 25.38 -12.15 -25.91
CA VAL A 85 25.44 -11.92 -24.46
C VAL A 85 26.19 -10.63 -24.14
N ILE A 86 27.28 -10.34 -24.85
CA ILE A 86 28.03 -9.09 -24.72
C ILE A 86 27.16 -7.89 -25.10
N GLU A 87 26.42 -7.93 -26.22
CA GLU A 87 25.50 -6.85 -26.62
C GLU A 87 24.38 -6.67 -25.59
N LEU A 88 23.80 -7.76 -25.08
CA LEU A 88 22.76 -7.70 -24.05
C LEU A 88 23.31 -7.06 -22.77
N LEU A 89 24.49 -7.49 -22.32
CA LEU A 89 25.16 -6.96 -21.12
C LEU A 89 25.49 -5.48 -21.28
N ALA A 90 26.02 -5.07 -22.44
CA ALA A 90 26.32 -3.67 -22.74
C ALA A 90 25.07 -2.79 -22.62
N ARG A 91 23.95 -3.21 -23.24
CA ARG A 91 22.69 -2.45 -23.17
C ARG A 91 22.09 -2.44 -21.77
N THR A 92 22.17 -3.54 -21.01
CA THR A 92 21.74 -3.55 -19.61
C THR A 92 22.56 -2.57 -18.77
N LEU A 93 23.88 -2.48 -19.00
CA LEU A 93 24.73 -1.50 -18.30
C LEU A 93 24.43 -0.04 -18.71
N GLU A 94 23.94 0.20 -19.94
CA GLU A 94 23.56 1.53 -20.44
C GLU A 94 22.19 2.01 -19.91
N ASP A 95 21.22 1.10 -19.83
CA ASP A 95 19.82 1.41 -19.50
C ASP A 95 19.53 1.49 -17.99
N MET A 96 20.39 0.88 -17.16
CA MET A 96 20.16 0.77 -15.71
C MET A 96 20.80 1.93 -14.93
N ASP A 97 20.01 2.52 -14.04
CA ASP A 97 20.50 3.46 -13.03
C ASP A 97 20.97 2.69 -11.79
N ALA A 98 22.29 2.74 -11.53
CA ALA A 98 22.93 2.07 -10.40
C ALA A 98 22.86 2.87 -9.09
N THR A 99 22.40 4.13 -9.12
CA THR A 99 22.47 5.06 -7.97
C THR A 99 21.80 4.48 -6.73
N LEU A 100 20.57 3.98 -6.87
CA LEU A 100 19.82 3.42 -5.74
C LEU A 100 20.43 2.12 -5.21
N LEU A 101 20.97 1.26 -6.09
CA LEU A 101 21.65 0.03 -5.67
C LEU A 101 22.92 0.36 -4.86
N LEU A 102 23.76 1.26 -5.38
CA LEU A 102 25.06 1.57 -4.80
C LEU A 102 24.94 2.41 -3.52
N ALA A 103 24.06 3.42 -3.51
CA ALA A 103 23.99 4.42 -2.43
C ALA A 103 22.98 4.09 -1.32
N ASP A 104 21.83 3.51 -1.67
CA ASP A 104 20.67 3.40 -0.77
C ASP A 104 20.22 1.97 -0.48
N PHE A 105 20.60 1.00 -1.31
CA PHE A 105 20.18 -0.38 -1.11
C PHE A 105 20.72 -0.95 0.20
N GLY A 106 19.79 -1.39 1.05
CA GLY A 106 20.07 -1.90 2.39
C GLY A 106 20.01 -0.88 3.51
N PHE A 107 19.89 0.41 3.20
CA PHE A 107 19.70 1.45 4.20
C PHE A 107 18.22 1.80 4.29
N ALA A 108 17.69 1.94 5.51
CA ALA A 108 16.40 2.60 5.71
C ALA A 108 16.61 4.12 5.74
N GLN A 109 15.86 4.86 4.91
CA GLN A 109 15.95 6.32 4.86
C GLN A 109 15.41 7.00 6.14
N ARG A 110 14.53 6.32 6.90
CA ARG A 110 14.07 6.66 8.27
C ARG A 110 13.60 5.39 8.98
N MET A 111 13.45 5.42 10.32
CA MET A 111 12.77 4.36 11.06
C MET A 111 11.30 4.26 10.64
N ALA A 112 11.04 3.41 9.65
CA ALA A 112 9.72 3.21 9.07
C ALA A 112 9.43 1.71 9.03
N PHE A 113 9.39 1.10 10.23
CA PHE A 113 9.10 -0.31 10.44
C PHE A 113 7.88 -0.79 9.63
N PHE A 114 6.79 -0.02 9.59
CA PHE A 114 5.57 -0.42 8.87
C PHE A 114 5.68 -0.28 7.36
N SER A 115 6.43 0.69 6.82
CA SER A 115 6.67 0.76 5.38
C SER A 115 7.59 -0.39 4.96
N GLU A 116 8.60 -0.72 5.76
CA GLU A 116 9.40 -1.92 5.54
C GLU A 116 8.54 -3.19 5.69
N LEU A 117 7.69 -3.32 6.70
CA LEU A 117 6.84 -4.50 6.87
C LEU A 117 5.87 -4.65 5.70
N ALA A 118 5.23 -3.55 5.28
CA ALA A 118 4.35 -3.51 4.12
C ALA A 118 5.10 -3.85 2.84
N GLU A 119 6.26 -3.24 2.58
CA GLU A 119 7.12 -3.51 1.42
C GLU A 119 7.59 -4.98 1.39
N ARG A 120 7.88 -5.57 2.55
CA ARG A 120 8.32 -6.97 2.66
C ARG A 120 7.18 -7.96 2.48
N ILE A 121 6.02 -7.68 3.05
CA ILE A 121 4.79 -8.44 2.82
C ILE A 121 4.37 -8.32 1.35
N GLN A 122 4.44 -7.11 0.79
CA GLN A 122 4.20 -6.80 -0.61
C GLN A 122 5.14 -7.61 -1.50
N ARG A 123 6.46 -7.58 -1.28
CA ARG A 123 7.43 -8.37 -2.06
C ARG A 123 7.24 -9.89 -1.93
N LYS A 124 6.61 -10.35 -0.84
CA LYS A 124 6.28 -11.77 -0.64
C LYS A 124 4.98 -12.17 -1.34
N LEU A 125 4.04 -11.24 -1.52
CA LEU A 125 2.72 -11.47 -2.10
C LEU A 125 2.60 -11.05 -3.58
N LEU A 126 3.39 -10.06 -4.02
CA LEU A 126 3.32 -9.40 -5.32
C LEU A 126 4.70 -9.47 -6.00
N PRO A 127 4.79 -9.93 -7.25
CA PRO A 127 6.04 -9.94 -8.00
C PRO A 127 6.41 -8.51 -8.42
N GLY A 128 7.72 -8.23 -8.44
CA GLY A 128 8.25 -6.96 -8.98
C GLY A 128 8.07 -6.87 -10.50
N THR A 129 8.21 -5.66 -11.05
CA THR A 129 8.11 -5.40 -12.49
C THR A 129 9.45 -5.64 -13.18
N ALA A 130 9.46 -6.42 -14.27
CA ALA A 130 10.65 -6.58 -15.10
C ALA A 130 10.91 -5.35 -15.98
N GLU A 131 9.93 -4.47 -16.17
CA GLU A 131 10.09 -3.17 -16.83
C GLU A 131 10.57 -2.15 -15.80
N THR A 132 11.88 -2.17 -15.52
CA THR A 132 12.51 -1.24 -14.59
C THR A 132 13.87 -0.80 -15.12
N HIS A 133 14.16 0.48 -14.93
CA HIS A 133 15.48 1.07 -15.12
C HIS A 133 16.26 1.14 -13.80
N ASP A 134 15.63 0.81 -12.66
CA ASP A 134 16.29 0.83 -11.36
C ASP A 134 17.05 -0.49 -11.13
N LEU A 135 18.38 -0.40 -11.04
CA LEU A 135 19.23 -1.56 -10.81
C LEU A 135 18.96 -2.22 -9.45
N ALA A 136 18.47 -1.48 -8.45
CA ALA A 136 18.10 -2.03 -7.14
C ALA A 136 16.84 -2.91 -7.22
N GLU A 137 15.89 -2.57 -8.07
CA GLU A 137 14.72 -3.40 -8.34
C GLU A 137 15.11 -4.62 -9.17
N PHE A 138 15.89 -4.40 -10.23
CA PHE A 138 16.39 -5.47 -11.10
C PHE A 138 17.25 -6.49 -10.34
N PHE A 139 18.18 -6.04 -9.50
CA PHE A 139 19.02 -6.91 -8.67
C PHE A 139 18.18 -7.83 -7.79
N GLN A 140 17.08 -7.34 -7.23
CA GLN A 140 16.19 -8.15 -6.41
C GLN A 140 15.36 -9.16 -7.21
N LEU A 141 15.06 -8.88 -8.47
CA LEU A 141 14.41 -9.85 -9.36
C LEU A 141 15.37 -10.98 -9.72
N VAL A 142 16.61 -10.62 -10.06
CA VAL A 142 17.67 -11.58 -10.42
C VAL A 142 18.05 -12.41 -9.20
N PHE A 143 18.42 -11.79 -8.08
CA PHE A 143 18.86 -12.45 -6.83
C PHE A 143 17.70 -12.65 -5.84
N SER A 144 16.82 -13.60 -6.19
CA SER A 144 15.56 -13.86 -5.50
C SER A 144 15.59 -14.92 -4.40
N ASP A 145 16.66 -15.71 -4.29
CA ASP A 145 16.75 -16.88 -3.41
C ASP A 145 17.65 -16.66 -2.18
N ALA A 146 17.36 -17.39 -1.09
CA ALA A 146 18.15 -17.30 0.13
C ALA A 146 19.58 -17.86 -0.02
N GLY A 147 19.80 -18.78 -0.96
CA GLY A 147 21.11 -19.34 -1.29
C GLY A 147 21.98 -18.44 -2.16
N ASP A 148 21.48 -17.28 -2.61
CA ASP A 148 22.21 -16.42 -3.55
C ASP A 148 23.53 -15.90 -3.00
N ARG A 149 23.53 -15.48 -1.73
CA ARG A 149 24.73 -15.07 -1.03
C ARG A 149 25.82 -16.16 -1.07
N HIS A 150 25.43 -17.40 -0.79
CA HIS A 150 26.36 -18.51 -0.60
C HIS A 150 27.08 -18.89 -1.90
N TRP A 151 26.36 -18.97 -3.03
CA TRP A 151 27.01 -19.34 -4.28
C TRP A 151 27.83 -18.19 -4.89
N LEU A 152 27.42 -16.93 -4.68
CA LEU A 152 28.21 -15.76 -5.09
C LEU A 152 29.55 -15.69 -4.34
N GLU A 153 29.54 -16.01 -3.05
CA GLU A 153 30.75 -16.08 -2.20
C GLU A 153 31.67 -17.23 -2.63
N ALA A 154 31.11 -18.32 -3.14
CA ALA A 154 31.85 -19.51 -3.59
C ALA A 154 32.43 -19.41 -5.02
N ILE A 155 32.28 -18.29 -5.73
CA ILE A 155 32.88 -18.11 -7.06
C ILE A 155 34.40 -18.00 -6.91
N ASP A 156 35.12 -18.95 -7.51
CA ASP A 156 36.58 -18.98 -7.55
C ASP A 156 37.17 -17.87 -8.45
N ASP A 157 38.43 -17.52 -8.19
CA ASP A 157 39.08 -16.39 -8.86
C ASP A 157 39.20 -16.59 -10.38
N ALA A 158 39.38 -17.82 -10.87
CA ALA A 158 39.47 -18.09 -12.31
C ALA A 158 38.12 -17.85 -13.00
N THR A 159 37.02 -18.34 -12.44
CA THR A 159 35.66 -18.06 -12.92
C THR A 159 35.34 -16.57 -12.84
N LEU A 160 35.73 -15.91 -11.75
CA LEU A 160 35.51 -14.48 -11.54
C LEU A 160 36.25 -13.62 -12.59
N GLN A 161 37.48 -13.97 -12.95
CA GLN A 161 38.23 -13.27 -14.00
C GLN A 161 37.61 -13.43 -15.39
N ARG A 162 37.01 -14.60 -15.69
CA ARG A 162 36.27 -14.82 -16.95
C ARG A 162 35.02 -13.95 -17.03
N ILE A 163 34.29 -13.79 -15.92
CA ILE A 163 33.14 -12.87 -15.84
C ILE A 163 33.60 -11.42 -16.01
N ALA A 164 34.70 -11.04 -15.35
CA ALA A 164 35.28 -9.70 -15.48
C ALA A 164 35.73 -9.41 -16.93
N ALA A 165 36.24 -10.41 -17.66
CA ALA A 165 36.57 -10.27 -19.07
C ALA A 165 35.33 -9.98 -19.92
N LEU A 166 34.23 -10.73 -19.74
CA LEU A 166 32.96 -10.47 -20.43
C LEU A 166 32.41 -9.08 -20.15
N LEU A 167 32.47 -8.61 -18.91
CA LEU A 167 32.06 -7.25 -18.53
C LEU A 167 32.93 -6.18 -19.20
N ARG A 168 34.25 -6.36 -19.25
CA ARG A 168 35.16 -5.43 -19.93
C ARG A 168 34.85 -5.35 -21.43
N GLU A 169 34.57 -6.48 -22.05
CA GLU A 169 34.20 -6.53 -23.46
C GLU A 169 32.84 -5.91 -23.74
N ALA A 170 31.85 -6.12 -22.87
CA ALA A 170 30.56 -5.43 -22.95
C ALA A 170 30.72 -3.91 -22.86
N VAL A 171 31.52 -3.44 -21.91
CA VAL A 171 31.84 -2.00 -21.77
C VAL A 171 32.58 -1.47 -22.99
N ALA A 172 33.54 -2.22 -23.54
CA ALA A 172 34.28 -1.81 -24.75
C ALA A 172 33.39 -1.81 -26.02
N SER A 173 32.42 -2.72 -26.10
CA SER A 173 31.46 -2.85 -27.20
C SER A 173 30.29 -1.87 -27.13
N SER A 174 30.11 -1.21 -25.99
CA SER A 174 29.01 -0.26 -25.77
C SER A 174 29.09 0.89 -26.77
N ARG A 175 27.94 1.33 -27.30
CA ARG A 175 27.89 2.32 -28.40
C ARG A 175 28.31 3.72 -27.91
N HIS A 176 28.37 3.89 -26.60
CA HIS A 176 28.82 5.11 -25.95
C HIS A 176 30.21 4.88 -25.32
N PRO A 177 31.26 5.57 -25.80
CA PRO A 177 32.61 5.55 -25.18
C PRO A 177 32.63 5.92 -23.68
N GLN A 178 31.50 6.36 -23.14
CA GLN A 178 31.31 6.84 -21.78
C GLN A 178 30.63 5.81 -20.85
N ALA A 179 30.28 4.60 -21.28
CA ALA A 179 29.63 3.62 -20.37
C ALA A 179 30.51 3.29 -19.15
N ALA A 180 31.82 3.11 -19.37
CA ALA A 180 32.81 2.97 -18.28
C ALA A 180 32.83 4.21 -17.37
N ALA A 181 32.79 5.41 -17.97
CA ALA A 181 32.79 6.67 -17.25
C ALA A 181 31.50 6.88 -16.44
N ARG A 182 30.34 6.45 -16.95
CA ARG A 182 29.04 6.49 -16.24
C ARG A 182 29.04 5.59 -15.01
N TRP A 183 29.58 4.38 -15.11
CA TRP A 183 29.74 3.49 -13.95
C TRP A 183 30.72 4.04 -12.92
N ARG A 184 31.83 4.63 -13.38
CA ARG A 184 32.77 5.32 -12.49
C ARG A 184 32.12 6.51 -11.78
N SER A 185 31.35 7.32 -12.50
CA SER A 185 30.56 8.42 -11.93
C SER A 185 29.55 7.90 -10.93
N ALA A 186 28.78 6.86 -11.26
CA ALA A 186 27.78 6.29 -10.37
C ALA A 186 28.39 5.78 -9.04
N LEU A 187 29.60 5.18 -9.09
CA LEU A 187 30.34 4.78 -7.89
C LEU A 187 30.77 6.01 -7.05
N LEU A 188 31.32 7.04 -7.70
CA LEU A 188 31.73 8.29 -7.04
C LEU A 188 30.54 9.03 -6.41
N ASP A 189 29.43 9.14 -7.15
CA ASP A 189 28.20 9.79 -6.70
C ASP A 189 27.56 9.01 -5.53
N ALA A 190 27.57 7.67 -5.59
CA ALA A 190 27.09 6.83 -4.50
C ALA A 190 27.95 6.96 -3.23
N MET A 191 29.28 7.08 -3.37
CA MET A 191 30.17 7.38 -2.25
C MET A 191 29.85 8.76 -1.65
N MET A 192 29.70 9.78 -2.49
CA MET A 192 29.36 11.14 -2.03
C MET A 192 28.02 11.19 -1.28
N PHE A 193 27.02 10.47 -1.78
CA PHE A 193 25.75 10.32 -1.07
C PHE A 193 25.95 9.65 0.30
N CYS A 194 26.69 8.54 0.36
CA CYS A 194 26.96 7.84 1.62
C CYS A 194 27.73 8.72 2.62
N VAL A 195 28.77 9.44 2.17
CA VAL A 195 29.56 10.36 2.99
C VAL A 195 28.68 11.49 3.54
N SER A 196 27.80 12.04 2.71
CA SER A 196 26.86 13.08 3.11
C SER A 196 25.89 12.60 4.20
N GLN A 197 25.36 11.37 4.06
CA GLN A 197 24.48 10.76 5.06
C GLN A 197 25.20 10.41 6.37
N VAL A 198 26.44 9.92 6.29
CA VAL A 198 27.30 9.70 7.47
C VAL A 198 27.48 11.01 8.23
N ARG A 199 27.79 12.10 7.53
CA ARG A 199 27.92 13.44 8.13
C ARG A 199 26.60 13.91 8.75
N ALA A 200 25.50 13.83 8.03
CA ALA A 200 24.19 14.25 8.55
C ALA A 200 23.83 13.51 9.85
N THR A 201 24.07 12.19 9.89
CA THR A 201 23.82 11.36 11.07
C THR A 201 24.73 11.74 12.23
N ALA A 202 26.03 11.88 11.99
CA ALA A 202 27.00 12.27 13.02
C ALA A 202 26.77 13.67 13.61
N PHE A 203 26.28 14.61 12.78
CA PHE A 203 25.99 15.99 13.19
C PHE A 203 24.67 16.16 13.92
N SER A 204 23.80 15.14 13.90
CA SER A 204 22.56 15.16 14.64
C SER A 204 22.83 15.35 16.14
N ALA A 205 21.99 16.16 16.82
CA ALA A 205 22.15 16.40 18.24
C ALA A 205 22.09 15.09 19.05
N GLU A 206 21.26 14.14 18.63
CA GLU A 206 21.07 12.84 19.28
C GLU A 206 22.35 12.00 19.32
N ILE A 207 23.14 12.02 18.25
CA ILE A 207 24.40 11.29 18.15
C ILE A 207 25.55 12.12 18.74
N ARG A 208 25.66 13.39 18.36
CA ARG A 208 26.79 14.26 18.72
C ARG A 208 26.95 14.44 20.23
N THR A 209 25.88 14.67 20.99
CA THR A 209 25.99 14.93 22.44
C THR A 209 26.46 13.72 23.25
N ARG A 210 26.35 12.52 22.65
CA ARG A 210 26.66 11.23 23.27
C ARG A 210 28.01 10.66 22.83
N MET A 211 28.71 11.35 21.94
CA MET A 211 30.10 11.04 21.63
C MET A 211 31.02 11.46 22.79
N SER A 212 32.20 10.82 22.86
CA SER A 212 33.27 11.24 23.78
C SER A 212 33.71 12.69 23.52
N GLU A 213 34.27 13.35 24.52
CA GLU A 213 34.67 14.76 24.42
C GLU A 213 35.58 15.07 23.21
N PRO A 214 36.60 14.25 22.88
CA PRO A 214 37.38 14.44 21.64
C PRO A 214 36.54 14.30 20.36
N ALA A 215 35.62 13.32 20.33
CA ALA A 215 34.79 13.00 19.17
C ALA A 215 33.64 14.01 18.94
N ARG A 216 33.19 14.74 19.98
CA ARG A 216 32.17 15.81 19.87
C ARG A 216 32.60 16.94 18.94
N SER A 217 33.91 17.11 18.75
CA SER A 217 34.45 18.07 17.79
C SER A 217 34.09 17.71 16.34
N LEU A 218 33.69 16.47 16.03
CA LEU A 218 33.35 15.94 14.70
C LEU A 218 34.43 16.17 13.63
N SER A 219 35.70 16.26 14.04
CA SER A 219 36.83 16.54 13.15
C SER A 219 36.98 15.48 12.05
N SER A 220 36.96 14.20 12.42
CA SER A 220 37.07 13.06 11.50
C SER A 220 35.98 13.09 10.42
N PHE A 221 34.72 13.35 10.80
CA PHE A 221 33.59 13.41 9.88
C PHE A 221 33.65 14.61 8.93
N ARG A 222 34.19 15.76 9.37
CA ARG A 222 34.43 16.92 8.49
C ARG A 222 35.53 16.64 7.48
N GLN A 223 36.64 16.07 7.94
CA GLN A 223 37.79 15.75 7.09
C GLN A 223 37.43 14.66 6.07
N LEU A 224 36.58 13.70 6.43
CA LEU A 224 36.10 12.65 5.53
C LEU A 224 35.51 13.23 4.24
N ALA A 225 34.61 14.21 4.30
CA ALA A 225 34.04 14.79 3.09
C ALA A 225 35.09 15.48 2.20
N ARG A 226 36.03 16.21 2.81
CA ARG A 226 37.10 16.87 2.06
C ARG A 226 37.99 15.84 1.35
N ALA A 227 38.40 14.79 2.06
CA ALA A 227 39.22 13.74 1.48
C ALA A 227 38.54 13.02 0.30
N PHE A 228 37.22 12.84 0.33
CA PHE A 228 36.49 12.22 -0.78
C PHE A 228 36.32 13.15 -2.00
N GLU A 229 36.16 14.46 -1.80
CA GLU A 229 36.18 15.45 -2.88
C GLU A 229 37.58 15.56 -3.52
N ASP A 230 38.63 15.54 -2.70
CA ASP A 230 40.02 15.52 -3.18
C ASP A 230 40.30 14.26 -3.99
N LEU A 231 39.83 13.09 -3.52
CA LEU A 231 39.93 11.82 -4.25
C LEU A 231 39.19 11.86 -5.58
N ARG A 232 37.96 12.41 -5.62
CA ARG A 232 37.20 12.58 -6.86
C ARG A 232 37.97 13.43 -7.86
N THR A 233 38.48 14.58 -7.40
CA THR A 233 39.28 15.49 -8.23
C THR A 233 40.53 14.80 -8.79
N LEU A 234 41.25 14.03 -7.96
CA LEU A 234 42.43 13.27 -8.40
C LEU A 234 42.10 12.15 -9.40
N LEU A 235 40.93 11.52 -9.26
CA LEU A 235 40.47 10.47 -10.18
C LEU A 235 40.02 11.03 -11.52
N GLU A 236 39.43 12.22 -11.53
CA GLU A 236 38.96 12.96 -12.71
C GLU A 236 40.04 13.82 -13.37
N ALA A 237 41.22 13.96 -12.74
CA ALA A 237 42.34 14.73 -13.29
C ALA A 237 42.88 14.14 -14.60
N ASP A 238 43.10 15.02 -15.57
CA ASP A 238 43.79 14.74 -16.83
C ASP A 238 44.97 15.72 -17.00
N PRO A 239 46.24 15.27 -17.00
CA PRO A 239 46.69 13.89 -16.94
C PRO A 239 46.52 13.24 -15.54
N PRO A 240 46.42 11.88 -15.46
CA PRO A 240 46.32 11.16 -14.19
C PRO A 240 47.51 11.42 -13.25
N GLN A 241 47.24 11.54 -11.94
CA GLN A 241 48.25 11.86 -10.91
C GLN A 241 48.44 10.70 -9.89
N PRO A 242 49.02 9.55 -10.27
CA PRO A 242 49.08 8.35 -9.42
C PRO A 242 49.90 8.55 -8.13
N ALA A 243 50.93 9.40 -8.17
CA ALA A 243 51.77 9.70 -7.01
C ALA A 243 51.01 10.40 -5.87
N ARG A 244 49.95 11.14 -6.18
CA ARG A 244 49.07 11.80 -5.18
C ARG A 244 47.88 10.94 -4.79
N LEU A 245 47.45 10.03 -5.67
CA LEU A 245 46.30 9.17 -5.44
C LEU A 245 46.52 8.18 -4.29
N ALA A 246 47.70 7.54 -4.23
CA ALA A 246 47.97 6.54 -3.18
C ALA A 246 48.00 7.14 -1.75
N PRO A 247 48.67 8.29 -1.49
CA PRO A 247 48.56 8.98 -0.20
C PRO A 247 47.14 9.44 0.14
N ALA A 248 46.40 9.98 -0.84
CA ALA A 248 45.02 10.42 -0.63
C ALA A 248 44.09 9.24 -0.26
N LEU A 249 44.28 8.09 -0.90
CA LEU A 249 43.56 6.86 -0.58
C LEU A 249 43.86 6.37 0.84
N GLY A 250 45.14 6.34 1.22
CA GLY A 250 45.56 6.00 2.57
C GLY A 250 44.94 6.92 3.64
N HIS A 251 44.89 8.22 3.35
CA HIS A 251 44.24 9.20 4.22
C HIS A 251 42.73 8.97 4.35
N ALA A 252 42.03 8.70 3.24
CA ALA A 252 40.60 8.42 3.26
C ALA A 252 40.27 7.14 4.05
N HIS A 253 41.06 6.07 3.93
CA HIS A 253 40.90 4.86 4.74
C HIS A 253 41.11 5.14 6.24
N ALA A 254 42.16 5.90 6.60
CA ALA A 254 42.42 6.28 7.99
C ALA A 254 41.26 7.10 8.58
N LEU A 255 40.66 8.00 7.79
CA LEU A 255 39.49 8.79 8.18
C LEU A 255 38.22 7.94 8.33
N LEU A 256 38.00 6.94 7.46
CA LEU A 256 36.89 6.00 7.63
C LEU A 256 37.01 5.25 8.95
N ASP A 257 38.21 4.80 9.31
CA ASP A 257 38.45 4.10 10.58
C ASP A 257 38.35 5.04 11.79
N ALA A 258 38.79 6.29 11.67
CA ALA A 258 38.57 7.31 12.69
C ALA A 258 37.07 7.58 12.92
N CYS A 259 36.29 7.76 11.84
CA CYS A 259 34.84 7.93 11.93
C CYS A 259 34.15 6.72 12.60
N ARG A 260 34.62 5.50 12.32
CA ARG A 260 34.10 4.29 12.99
C ARG A 260 34.40 4.29 14.48
N ARG A 261 35.62 4.68 14.89
CA ARG A 261 36.01 4.80 16.31
C ARG A 261 35.17 5.86 17.03
N ASP A 262 35.06 7.06 16.46
CA ASP A 262 34.29 8.16 17.04
C ASP A 262 32.81 7.78 17.21
N ALA A 263 32.22 7.12 16.21
CA ALA A 263 30.84 6.66 16.28
C ALA A 263 30.63 5.59 17.37
N ARG A 264 31.62 4.72 17.61
CA ARG A 264 31.51 3.66 18.63
C ARG A 264 31.46 4.18 20.06
N THR A 265 32.07 5.33 20.35
CA THR A 265 32.02 5.94 21.70
C THR A 265 30.61 6.28 22.18
N VAL A 266 29.64 6.34 21.26
CA VAL A 266 28.22 6.52 21.59
C VAL A 266 27.67 5.30 22.32
N TYR A 267 28.17 4.08 22.04
CA TYR A 267 27.75 2.88 22.77
C TYR A 267 28.16 2.94 24.23
N ASP A 268 29.37 3.40 24.53
CA ASP A 268 29.87 3.57 25.91
C ASP A 268 28.93 4.50 26.71
N HIS A 269 28.44 5.58 26.09
CA HIS A 269 27.46 6.47 26.71
C HIS A 269 26.06 5.83 26.86
N LEU A 270 25.63 4.98 25.94
CA LEU A 270 24.34 4.28 26.05
C LEU A 270 24.35 3.20 27.14
N GLU A 271 25.51 2.61 27.41
CA GLU A 271 25.70 1.63 28.49
C GLU A 271 25.58 2.27 29.88
N GLU A 272 26.06 3.51 30.02
CA GLU A 272 26.04 4.26 31.28
C GLU A 272 24.72 5.00 31.55
N TYR A 273 24.08 5.58 30.51
CA TYR A 273 22.92 6.47 30.66
C TYR A 273 21.60 5.91 30.10
N GLY A 274 21.62 4.67 29.59
CA GLY A 274 20.45 3.96 29.08
C GLY A 274 20.31 3.96 27.55
N VAL A 275 19.62 2.93 27.05
CA VAL A 275 19.59 2.59 25.61
C VAL A 275 18.39 3.21 24.91
N SER A 276 18.64 3.93 23.81
CA SER A 276 17.61 4.42 22.88
C SER A 276 17.64 3.65 21.55
N VAL A 277 16.49 3.09 21.16
CA VAL A 277 16.34 2.32 19.91
C VAL A 277 16.65 3.16 18.68
N ASP A 278 16.20 4.41 18.63
CA ASP A 278 16.41 5.33 17.50
C ASP A 278 17.90 5.68 17.32
N ILE A 279 18.62 5.81 18.43
CA ILE A 279 20.06 6.11 18.46
C ILE A 279 20.86 4.88 18.01
N VAL A 280 20.55 3.69 18.54
CA VAL A 280 21.20 2.44 18.14
C VAL A 280 20.96 2.16 16.65
N PHE A 281 19.74 2.40 16.16
CA PHE A 281 19.41 2.26 14.74
C PHE A 281 20.22 3.23 13.87
N SER A 282 20.27 4.51 14.24
CA SER A 282 21.04 5.53 13.52
C SER A 282 22.54 5.21 13.49
N LEU A 283 23.07 4.66 14.59
CA LEU A 283 24.46 4.25 14.69
C LEU A 283 24.77 3.02 13.82
N GLN A 284 23.86 2.04 13.76
CA GLN A 284 23.96 0.90 12.84
C GLN A 284 23.92 1.35 11.37
N GLN A 285 23.05 2.29 11.03
CA GLN A 285 22.96 2.89 9.69
C GLN A 285 24.26 3.62 9.32
N LEU A 286 24.82 4.40 10.25
CA LEU A 286 26.10 5.09 10.06
C LEU A 286 27.24 4.09 9.80
N GLN A 287 27.36 3.05 10.62
CA GLN A 287 28.41 2.03 10.45
C GLN A 287 28.27 1.25 9.15
N ALA A 288 27.04 0.90 8.77
CA ALA A 288 26.77 0.22 7.52
C ALA A 288 27.11 1.10 6.31
N ARG A 289 26.84 2.42 6.37
CA ARG A 289 27.24 3.38 5.32
C ARG A 289 28.76 3.56 5.24
N LEU A 290 29.47 3.63 6.36
CA LEU A 290 30.95 3.63 6.38
C LEU A 290 31.53 2.35 5.73
N THR A 291 30.87 1.22 5.93
CA THR A 291 31.26 -0.06 5.29
C THR A 291 30.99 -0.05 3.79
N ARG A 292 29.82 0.47 3.36
CA ARG A 292 29.52 0.65 1.94
C ARG A 292 30.53 1.55 1.24
N ILE A 293 30.90 2.68 1.84
CA ILE A 293 31.91 3.60 1.29
C ILE A 293 33.22 2.85 1.02
N ARG A 294 33.68 2.03 1.98
CA ARG A 294 34.89 1.22 1.81
C ARG A 294 34.78 0.25 0.63
N LEU A 295 33.68 -0.51 0.53
CA LEU A 295 33.48 -1.46 -0.57
C LEU A 295 33.44 -0.77 -1.95
N LEU A 296 32.79 0.40 -2.03
CA LEU A 296 32.74 1.19 -3.27
C LEU A 296 34.14 1.70 -3.66
N LEU A 297 34.94 2.12 -2.68
CA LEU A 297 36.31 2.56 -2.88
C LEU A 297 37.21 1.41 -3.36
N ASP A 298 37.06 0.22 -2.75
CA ASP A 298 37.79 -0.99 -3.14
C ASP A 298 37.43 -1.41 -4.58
N CYS A 299 36.16 -1.26 -5.01
CA CYS A 299 35.76 -1.52 -6.39
C CYS A 299 36.43 -0.59 -7.42
N LEU A 300 36.75 0.65 -7.02
CA LEU A 300 37.38 1.64 -7.90
C LEU A 300 38.90 1.52 -7.95
N LEU A 301 39.55 1.20 -6.82
CA LEU A 301 41.00 1.41 -6.64
C LEU A 301 41.78 0.16 -6.22
N SER A 302 41.11 -0.96 -5.96
CA SER A 302 41.80 -2.22 -5.61
C SER A 302 42.63 -2.75 -6.77
N ARG A 303 43.74 -3.44 -6.44
CA ARG A 303 44.53 -4.22 -7.40
C ARG A 303 43.77 -5.46 -7.90
N GLU A 304 42.74 -5.88 -7.18
CA GLU A 304 41.87 -7.02 -7.50
C GLU A 304 40.39 -6.56 -7.61
N PRO A 305 40.02 -5.73 -8.61
CA PRO A 305 38.70 -5.11 -8.67
C PRO A 305 37.56 -6.15 -8.81
N ALA A 306 37.82 -7.28 -9.49
CA ALA A 306 36.82 -8.34 -9.63
C ALA A 306 36.43 -8.95 -8.27
N ARG A 307 37.39 -9.09 -7.35
CA ARG A 307 37.15 -9.57 -5.98
C ARG A 307 36.35 -8.57 -5.16
N ALA A 308 36.70 -7.28 -5.25
CA ALA A 308 35.96 -6.22 -4.57
C ALA A 308 34.49 -6.15 -5.06
N VAL A 309 34.26 -6.30 -6.37
CA VAL A 309 32.91 -6.37 -6.95
C VAL A 309 32.16 -7.60 -6.44
N ARG A 310 32.81 -8.78 -6.35
CA ARG A 310 32.19 -9.99 -5.75
C ARG A 310 31.75 -9.71 -4.31
N GLU A 311 32.61 -9.11 -3.50
CA GLU A 311 32.30 -8.78 -2.10
C GLU A 311 31.11 -7.81 -1.98
N LEU A 312 31.05 -6.80 -2.85
CA LEU A 312 29.90 -5.88 -2.92
C LEU A 312 28.61 -6.61 -3.33
N MET A 313 28.68 -7.50 -4.32
CA MET A 313 27.54 -8.32 -4.77
C MET A 313 27.05 -9.27 -3.67
N VAL A 314 27.96 -9.88 -2.90
CA VAL A 314 27.63 -10.72 -1.73
C VAL A 314 26.93 -9.88 -0.66
N GLN A 315 27.42 -8.67 -0.37
CA GLN A 315 26.75 -7.75 0.56
C GLN A 315 25.33 -7.39 0.09
N PHE A 316 25.14 -7.13 -1.21
CA PHE A 316 23.82 -6.87 -1.77
C PHE A 316 22.89 -8.09 -1.69
N ALA A 317 23.38 -9.29 -1.99
CA ALA A 317 22.58 -10.51 -1.90
C ALA A 317 22.14 -10.78 -0.45
N ASP A 318 23.03 -10.60 0.52
CA ASP A 318 22.72 -10.69 1.95
C ASP A 318 21.64 -9.67 2.38
N THR A 319 21.83 -8.43 1.93
CA THR A 319 20.88 -7.34 2.16
C THR A 319 19.50 -7.64 1.55
N ALA A 320 19.45 -8.19 0.34
CA ALA A 320 18.22 -8.55 -0.36
C ALA A 320 17.46 -9.66 0.40
N GLN A 321 18.18 -10.67 0.90
CA GLN A 321 17.61 -11.73 1.72
C GLN A 321 17.09 -11.19 3.06
N GLY A 322 17.92 -10.39 3.76
CA GLY A 322 17.56 -9.75 5.01
C GLY A 322 16.30 -8.90 4.87
N ARG A 323 16.14 -8.19 3.74
CA ARG A 323 14.92 -7.46 3.37
C ARG A 323 13.71 -8.39 3.20
N ARG A 324 13.78 -9.57 2.60
CA ARG A 324 12.58 -10.44 2.44
C ARG A 324 12.01 -11.02 3.75
N SER A 325 12.76 -11.00 4.85
CA SER A 325 12.33 -11.63 6.11
C SER A 325 11.42 -10.73 6.96
N VAL A 326 10.13 -11.11 7.07
CA VAL A 326 9.13 -10.47 7.93
C VAL A 326 9.36 -10.81 9.42
N ARG A 327 9.82 -12.03 9.71
CA ARG A 327 10.14 -12.48 11.08
C ARG A 327 11.28 -11.69 11.69
N ALA A 328 12.34 -11.43 10.91
CA ALA A 328 13.49 -10.65 11.36
C ALA A 328 13.12 -9.19 11.64
N LEU A 329 12.13 -8.64 10.92
CA LEU A 329 11.64 -7.30 11.15
C LEU A 329 10.78 -7.21 12.43
N LEU A 330 9.82 -8.12 12.61
CA LEU A 330 8.93 -8.18 13.79
C LEU A 330 9.68 -8.39 15.11
N ALA A 331 10.71 -9.25 15.10
CA ALA A 331 11.57 -9.48 16.28
C ALA A 331 12.34 -8.23 16.72
N ARG A 332 12.53 -7.25 15.82
CA ARG A 332 13.40 -6.10 16.06
C ARG A 332 12.67 -4.84 16.56
N ASN A 333 11.35 -4.75 16.47
CA ASN A 333 10.63 -3.46 16.58
C ASN A 333 9.23 -3.53 17.23
N TYR A 334 9.00 -4.47 18.15
CA TYR A 334 7.70 -4.72 18.80
C TYR A 334 7.11 -3.48 19.53
N SER A 335 7.94 -2.58 20.05
CA SER A 335 7.53 -1.38 20.81
C SER A 335 6.93 -0.25 19.96
N LEU A 336 7.10 -0.26 18.63
CA LEU A 336 6.75 0.85 17.73
C LEU A 336 5.41 0.65 17.00
N LEU A 337 4.78 -0.52 17.17
CA LEU A 337 3.51 -0.90 16.55
C LEU A 337 2.33 -0.01 16.99
N ALA A 338 2.38 0.53 18.20
CA ALA A 338 1.22 1.15 18.84
C ALA A 338 0.93 2.60 18.39
N ARG A 339 1.91 3.32 17.82
CA ARG A 339 1.85 4.80 17.75
C ARG A 339 1.45 5.40 16.40
N LYS A 340 1.53 4.66 15.28
CA LYS A 340 1.46 5.27 13.93
C LYS A 340 0.21 4.92 13.11
N MET A 341 -0.83 4.40 13.76
CA MET A 341 -2.07 3.89 13.16
C MET A 341 -3.01 4.96 12.56
N VAL A 342 -2.60 6.24 12.41
CA VAL A 342 -3.61 7.35 12.31
C VAL A 342 -3.56 8.25 11.06
N GLU A 343 -2.56 8.23 10.15
CA GLU A 343 -2.44 9.36 9.19
C GLU A 343 -2.47 9.04 7.68
N ARG A 344 -3.58 9.48 7.04
CA ARG A 344 -3.75 10.19 5.74
C ARG A 344 -4.34 9.42 4.54
N SER A 345 -5.42 9.97 3.96
CA SER A 345 -6.02 9.61 2.65
C SER A 345 -6.99 10.70 2.17
N ALA A 346 -7.01 11.03 0.86
CA ALA A 346 -8.10 11.81 0.22
C ALA A 346 -7.88 12.00 -1.31
N GLU A 347 -8.40 11.11 -2.17
CA GLU A 347 -8.67 11.44 -3.58
C GLU A 347 -9.54 10.34 -4.25
N THR A 348 -10.69 10.74 -4.80
CA THR A 348 -11.69 10.03 -5.66
C THR A 348 -13.08 9.81 -5.03
N GLY A 349 -14.01 10.73 -5.32
CA GLY A 349 -15.40 10.66 -4.84
C GLY A 349 -16.46 11.22 -5.81
N GLU A 350 -16.10 11.55 -7.05
CA GLU A 350 -16.97 12.35 -7.94
C GLU A 350 -18.16 11.58 -8.53
N HIS A 351 -18.05 10.25 -8.70
CA HIS A 351 -19.08 9.44 -9.39
C HIS A 351 -20.40 9.25 -8.62
N TYR A 352 -20.53 9.79 -7.40
CA TYR A 352 -21.71 9.63 -6.55
C TYR A 352 -22.64 10.86 -6.52
N ILE A 353 -22.30 11.93 -7.23
CA ILE A 353 -23.05 13.21 -7.19
C ILE A 353 -23.99 13.29 -8.39
N THR A 354 -25.31 13.34 -8.12
CA THR A 354 -26.34 13.61 -9.13
C THR A 354 -26.42 15.11 -9.42
N ARG A 355 -26.51 15.48 -10.70
CA ARG A 355 -26.56 16.85 -11.21
C ARG A 355 -27.90 17.15 -11.89
N ASN A 356 -28.52 16.21 -12.59
CA ASN A 356 -29.81 16.41 -13.27
C ASN A 356 -30.96 15.52 -12.71
N ARG A 357 -32.16 15.63 -13.30
CA ARG A 357 -33.35 14.85 -12.93
C ARG A 357 -33.24 13.36 -13.26
N ALA A 358 -32.62 13.02 -14.40
CA ALA A 358 -32.46 11.63 -14.83
C ALA A 358 -31.53 10.85 -13.88
N GLU A 359 -30.39 11.45 -13.52
CA GLU A 359 -29.46 10.91 -12.54
C GLU A 359 -30.09 10.76 -11.15
N TYR A 360 -30.98 11.68 -10.75
CA TYR A 360 -31.72 11.58 -9.49
C TYR A 360 -32.64 10.35 -9.48
N LEU A 361 -33.44 10.14 -10.53
CA LEU A 361 -34.31 8.96 -10.64
C LEU A 361 -33.50 7.66 -10.71
N GLN A 362 -32.38 7.67 -11.44
CA GLN A 362 -31.47 6.53 -11.48
C GLN A 362 -30.90 6.20 -10.09
N MET A 363 -30.54 7.21 -9.29
CA MET A 363 -30.10 7.03 -7.91
C MET A 363 -31.20 6.42 -7.03
N VAL A 364 -32.44 6.89 -7.15
CA VAL A 364 -33.59 6.33 -6.42
C VAL A 364 -33.80 4.85 -6.78
N TRP A 365 -33.75 4.50 -8.07
CA TRP A 365 -33.87 3.10 -8.52
C TRP A 365 -32.73 2.21 -8.01
N ARG A 366 -31.48 2.67 -8.09
CA ARG A 366 -30.34 1.93 -7.53
C ARG A 366 -30.46 1.77 -6.01
N ALA A 367 -30.98 2.79 -5.32
CA ALA A 367 -31.20 2.74 -3.88
C ALA A 367 -32.36 1.83 -3.48
N ALA A 368 -33.43 1.78 -4.28
CA ALA A 368 -34.52 0.82 -4.13
C ALA A 368 -34.02 -0.62 -4.14
N GLY A 369 -33.16 -0.99 -5.09
CA GLY A 369 -32.52 -2.32 -5.11
C GLY A 369 -31.68 -2.60 -3.86
N GLY A 370 -30.97 -1.59 -3.34
CA GLY A 370 -30.24 -1.71 -2.08
C GLY A 370 -31.18 -1.90 -0.88
N GLY A 371 -32.34 -1.24 -0.87
CA GLY A 371 -33.39 -1.44 0.13
C GLY A 371 -33.95 -2.86 0.14
N ALA A 372 -34.25 -3.41 -1.04
CA ALA A 372 -34.73 -4.78 -1.18
C ALA A 372 -33.71 -5.80 -0.63
N LEU A 373 -32.42 -5.65 -0.98
CA LEU A 373 -31.38 -6.56 -0.46
C LEU A 373 -31.18 -6.41 1.06
N THR A 374 -31.35 -5.19 1.59
CA THR A 374 -31.27 -4.93 3.03
C THR A 374 -32.40 -5.61 3.82
N ALA A 375 -33.54 -5.92 3.21
CA ALA A 375 -34.62 -6.66 3.86
C ALA A 375 -34.14 -8.05 4.34
N ILE A 376 -33.34 -8.74 3.52
CA ILE A 376 -32.71 -10.02 3.88
C ILE A 376 -31.81 -9.85 5.10
N THR A 377 -30.98 -8.79 5.09
CA THR A 377 -30.05 -8.46 6.17
C THR A 377 -30.76 -8.26 7.51
N VAL A 378 -31.95 -7.64 7.50
CA VAL A 378 -32.77 -7.41 8.70
C VAL A 378 -33.24 -8.73 9.31
N PHE A 379 -33.74 -9.67 8.50
CA PHE A 379 -34.18 -10.97 9.02
C PHE A 379 -33.01 -11.82 9.52
N VAL A 380 -31.90 -11.85 8.76
CA VAL A 380 -30.67 -12.55 9.21
C VAL A 380 -30.19 -11.95 10.54
N LYS A 381 -30.27 -10.62 10.72
CA LYS A 381 -29.95 -9.98 12.02
C LYS A 381 -30.82 -10.54 13.14
N PHE A 382 -32.15 -10.54 12.99
CA PHE A 382 -33.07 -11.04 14.02
C PHE A 382 -32.84 -12.52 14.34
N MET A 383 -32.51 -13.33 13.32
CA MET A 383 -32.12 -14.73 13.46
C MET A 383 -30.82 -14.87 14.27
N LEU A 384 -29.77 -14.13 13.91
CA LEU A 384 -28.48 -14.18 14.62
C LEU A 384 -28.62 -13.80 16.10
N THR A 385 -29.45 -12.80 16.41
CA THR A 385 -29.73 -12.41 17.81
C THR A 385 -30.54 -13.47 18.57
N SER A 386 -31.19 -14.42 17.88
CA SER A 386 -31.91 -15.53 18.51
C SER A 386 -31.04 -16.76 18.82
N LEU A 387 -29.83 -16.86 18.28
CA LEU A 387 -28.97 -18.03 18.43
C LEU A 387 -28.29 -18.15 19.81
N GLY A 388 -28.46 -17.16 20.70
CA GLY A 388 -27.88 -17.19 22.05
C GLY A 388 -26.34 -17.18 22.09
N LEU A 389 -25.70 -16.68 21.03
CA LEU A 389 -24.24 -16.57 20.96
C LEU A 389 -23.71 -15.57 22.01
N SER A 390 -22.46 -15.75 22.44
CA SER A 390 -21.82 -14.77 23.33
C SER A 390 -21.76 -13.38 22.66
N PRO A 391 -21.68 -12.27 23.44
CA PRO A 391 -21.75 -10.91 22.89
C PRO A 391 -20.75 -10.64 21.75
N PHE A 392 -19.51 -11.12 21.90
CA PHE A 392 -18.48 -10.99 20.87
C PHE A 392 -18.86 -11.72 19.57
N PHE A 393 -19.27 -13.00 19.65
CA PHE A 393 -19.64 -13.78 18.46
C PHE A 393 -20.93 -13.28 17.81
N THR A 394 -21.88 -12.79 18.61
CA THR A 394 -23.08 -12.10 18.09
C THR A 394 -22.68 -10.85 17.30
N GLY A 395 -21.80 -10.01 17.85
CA GLY A 395 -21.30 -8.81 17.18
C GLY A 395 -20.49 -9.14 15.91
N PHE A 396 -19.66 -10.18 15.95
CA PHE A 396 -18.91 -10.65 14.79
C PHE A 396 -19.83 -11.18 13.68
N ALA A 397 -20.80 -12.03 14.01
CA ALA A 397 -21.74 -12.58 13.03
C ALA A 397 -22.65 -11.49 12.43
N ALA A 398 -23.12 -10.54 13.25
CA ALA A 398 -23.84 -9.37 12.76
C ALA A 398 -22.97 -8.52 11.83
N GLY A 399 -21.69 -8.31 12.19
CA GLY A 399 -20.74 -7.57 11.38
C GLY A 399 -20.46 -8.23 10.03
N LEU A 400 -20.33 -9.56 10.01
CA LEU A 400 -20.18 -10.35 8.80
C LEU A 400 -21.44 -10.26 7.92
N ASN A 401 -22.65 -10.38 8.51
CA ASN A 401 -23.92 -10.22 7.80
C ASN A 401 -24.00 -8.84 7.11
N TYR A 402 -23.67 -7.77 7.84
CA TYR A 402 -23.64 -6.43 7.27
C TYR A 402 -22.59 -6.29 6.16
N ALA A 403 -21.36 -6.77 6.37
CA ALA A 403 -20.29 -6.70 5.37
C ALA A 403 -20.67 -7.44 4.07
N VAL A 404 -21.19 -8.66 4.17
CA VAL A 404 -21.66 -9.45 3.03
C VAL A 404 -22.80 -8.73 2.30
N SER A 405 -23.79 -8.23 3.05
CA SER A 405 -24.90 -7.47 2.47
C SER A 405 -24.43 -6.23 1.72
N PHE A 406 -23.57 -5.41 2.32
CA PHE A 406 -23.10 -4.16 1.70
C PHE A 406 -22.23 -4.41 0.47
N VAL A 407 -21.42 -5.47 0.49
CA VAL A 407 -20.66 -5.93 -0.67
C VAL A 407 -21.60 -6.42 -1.77
N ALA A 408 -22.64 -7.20 -1.43
CA ALA A 408 -23.61 -7.67 -2.40
C ALA A 408 -24.40 -6.52 -3.06
N ILE A 409 -24.79 -5.50 -2.28
CA ILE A 409 -25.40 -4.26 -2.82
C ILE A 409 -24.46 -3.60 -3.84
N GLN A 410 -23.17 -3.46 -3.51
CA GLN A 410 -22.18 -2.88 -4.43
C GLN A 410 -22.01 -3.72 -5.70
N LEU A 411 -21.90 -5.04 -5.58
CA LEU A 411 -21.73 -5.96 -6.70
C LEU A 411 -22.94 -5.98 -7.63
N ALA A 412 -24.15 -5.78 -7.09
CA ALA A 412 -25.38 -5.63 -7.86
C ALA A 412 -25.56 -4.23 -8.48
N HIS A 413 -24.57 -3.34 -8.34
CA HIS A 413 -24.63 -1.94 -8.76
C HIS A 413 -25.79 -1.14 -8.13
N PHE A 414 -26.26 -1.58 -6.97
CA PHE A 414 -27.22 -0.88 -6.15
C PHE A 414 -26.52 0.09 -5.18
N THR A 415 -27.31 1.00 -4.61
CA THR A 415 -26.82 2.02 -3.69
C THR A 415 -27.34 1.75 -2.28
N LEU A 416 -26.44 1.78 -1.30
CA LEU A 416 -26.82 1.95 0.10
C LEU A 416 -26.52 3.41 0.49
N ALA A 417 -27.57 4.15 0.82
CA ALA A 417 -27.45 5.54 1.21
C ALA A 417 -26.64 5.71 2.51
N THR A 418 -26.13 6.93 2.74
CA THR A 418 -25.34 7.35 3.92
C THR A 418 -23.86 6.93 3.95
N LYS A 419 -23.40 6.04 3.05
CA LYS A 419 -21.95 5.76 2.85
C LYS A 419 -21.22 6.85 2.04
N GLN A 420 -21.94 7.44 1.09
CA GLN A 420 -21.41 8.36 0.09
C GLN A 420 -20.81 9.68 0.64
N PRO A 421 -21.35 10.35 1.69
CA PRO A 421 -20.86 11.66 2.12
C PRO A 421 -19.38 11.65 2.54
N ALA A 422 -18.96 10.50 3.06
CA ALA A 422 -17.63 10.30 3.61
C ALA A 422 -16.56 10.07 2.51
N MET A 423 -16.99 9.67 1.30
CA MET A 423 -16.13 9.52 0.12
C MET A 423 -16.10 10.78 -0.75
N THR A 424 -17.19 11.55 -0.75
CA THR A 424 -17.33 12.75 -1.60
C THR A 424 -16.72 13.99 -0.95
N ALA A 425 -16.80 14.15 0.38
CA ALA A 425 -16.29 15.33 1.08
C ALA A 425 -14.81 15.67 0.82
N PRO A 426 -13.87 14.71 0.72
CA PRO A 426 -12.49 15.02 0.34
C PRO A 426 -12.34 15.52 -1.11
N ALA A 427 -13.12 14.96 -2.05
CA ALA A 427 -13.16 15.44 -3.44
C ALA A 427 -13.73 16.87 -3.53
N MET A 428 -14.74 17.17 -2.73
CA MET A 428 -15.30 18.52 -2.62
C MET A 428 -14.29 19.52 -2.05
N ALA A 429 -13.52 19.14 -1.04
CA ALA A 429 -12.45 19.97 -0.48
C ALA A 429 -11.28 20.18 -1.47
N ALA A 430 -11.11 19.29 -2.45
CA ALA A 430 -10.09 19.48 -3.49
C ALA A 430 -10.41 20.66 -4.42
N LYS A 431 -11.70 20.88 -4.70
CA LYS A 431 -12.20 22.01 -5.50
C LYS A 431 -12.12 23.37 -4.77
N LEU A 432 -11.74 23.38 -3.49
CA LEU A 432 -11.63 24.58 -2.66
C LEU A 432 -10.29 25.34 -2.80
N HIS A 433 -9.42 24.94 -3.74
CA HIS A 433 -8.11 25.59 -3.90
C HIS A 433 -8.21 27.01 -4.50
N ASP A 434 -9.30 27.33 -5.22
CA ASP A 434 -9.51 28.60 -5.95
C ASP A 434 -10.64 29.48 -5.40
N VAL A 435 -10.85 29.51 -4.07
CA VAL A 435 -11.96 30.27 -3.44
C VAL A 435 -11.64 31.76 -3.23
N ALA A 436 -10.97 32.39 -4.20
CA ALA A 436 -10.71 33.83 -4.16
C ALA A 436 -11.97 34.67 -4.48
N SER A 437 -12.85 34.18 -5.35
CA SER A 437 -14.05 34.88 -5.83
C SER A 437 -15.36 34.37 -5.19
N ASP A 438 -16.38 35.24 -5.14
CA ASP A 438 -17.73 34.84 -4.68
C ASP A 438 -18.37 33.79 -5.59
N GLU A 439 -18.04 33.78 -6.88
CA GLU A 439 -18.54 32.80 -7.85
C GLU A 439 -17.97 31.39 -7.61
N ALA A 440 -16.72 31.29 -7.15
CA ALA A 440 -16.13 30.01 -6.74
C ALA A 440 -16.80 29.45 -5.47
N VAL A 441 -17.17 30.34 -4.52
CA VAL A 441 -17.93 29.96 -3.32
C VAL A 441 -19.32 29.46 -3.70
N GLU A 442 -20.04 30.14 -4.58
CA GLU A 442 -21.39 29.71 -5.01
C GLU A 442 -21.35 28.39 -5.78
N ARG A 443 -20.42 28.20 -6.73
CA ARG A 443 -20.22 26.90 -7.39
C ARG A 443 -19.93 25.76 -6.41
N PHE A 444 -19.14 26.04 -5.37
CA PHE A 444 -18.88 25.08 -4.30
C PHE A 444 -20.16 24.75 -3.52
N VAL A 445 -20.97 25.74 -3.18
CA VAL A 445 -22.27 25.55 -2.49
C VAL A 445 -23.24 24.74 -3.35
N ASP A 446 -23.26 24.95 -4.67
CA ASP A 446 -24.06 24.15 -5.59
C ASP A 446 -23.62 22.67 -5.61
N GLU A 447 -22.31 22.39 -5.61
CA GLU A 447 -21.80 21.03 -5.46
C GLU A 447 -22.20 20.40 -4.10
N VAL A 448 -22.22 21.19 -3.01
CA VAL A 448 -22.70 20.71 -1.68
C VAL A 448 -24.18 20.37 -1.74
N ALA A 449 -24.97 21.20 -2.43
CA ALA A 449 -26.39 20.96 -2.62
C ALA A 449 -26.65 19.70 -3.46
N HIS A 450 -25.89 19.49 -4.54
CA HIS A 450 -25.95 18.28 -5.35
C HIS A 450 -25.60 17.02 -4.55
N LEU A 451 -24.58 17.09 -3.70
CA LEU A 451 -24.22 15.97 -2.83
C LEU A 451 -25.34 15.62 -1.85
N ILE A 452 -25.85 16.61 -1.10
CA ILE A 452 -26.92 16.39 -0.10
C ILE A 452 -28.17 15.84 -0.80
N ARG A 453 -28.53 16.38 -1.97
CA ARG A 453 -29.65 15.88 -2.78
C ARG A 453 -29.49 14.41 -3.16
N SER A 454 -28.27 14.01 -3.52
CA SER A 454 -27.96 12.61 -3.85
C SER A 454 -28.13 11.69 -2.64
N GLN A 455 -27.78 12.17 -1.44
CA GLN A 455 -28.01 11.43 -0.20
C GLN A 455 -29.49 11.26 0.10
N VAL A 456 -30.27 12.32 -0.07
CA VAL A 456 -31.72 12.31 0.16
C VAL A 456 -32.39 11.33 -0.80
N ALA A 457 -32.04 11.38 -2.09
CA ALA A 457 -32.52 10.43 -3.11
C ALA A 457 -32.22 8.97 -2.73
N GLY A 458 -30.99 8.71 -2.29
CA GLY A 458 -30.57 7.40 -1.81
C GLY A 458 -31.39 6.94 -0.62
N ILE A 459 -31.48 7.75 0.45
CA ILE A 459 -32.18 7.37 1.68
C ILE A 459 -33.64 7.07 1.37
N LEU A 460 -34.32 7.94 0.63
CA LEU A 460 -35.72 7.75 0.26
C LEU A 460 -35.90 6.48 -0.56
N GLY A 461 -35.05 6.21 -1.56
CA GLY A 461 -35.10 4.98 -2.35
C GLY A 461 -34.90 3.72 -1.50
N ASN A 462 -33.91 3.70 -0.61
CA ASN A 462 -33.67 2.58 0.30
C ASN A 462 -34.87 2.36 1.24
N VAL A 463 -35.37 3.41 1.90
CA VAL A 463 -36.46 3.34 2.89
C VAL A 463 -37.79 2.94 2.25
N ALA A 464 -38.10 3.52 1.08
CA ALA A 464 -39.35 3.26 0.36
C ALA A 464 -39.50 1.79 -0.05
N VAL A 465 -38.41 1.03 -0.15
CA VAL A 465 -38.44 -0.40 -0.52
C VAL A 465 -38.19 -1.33 0.66
N VAL A 466 -37.24 -1.01 1.54
CA VAL A 466 -36.89 -1.93 2.64
C VAL A 466 -38.08 -2.17 3.59
N LEU A 467 -38.84 -1.12 3.93
CA LEU A 467 -39.97 -1.21 4.84
C LEU A 467 -41.08 -2.11 4.28
N PRO A 468 -41.62 -1.87 3.06
CA PRO A 468 -42.66 -2.74 2.52
C PRO A 468 -42.15 -4.15 2.22
N CYS A 469 -40.91 -4.33 1.75
CA CYS A 469 -40.37 -5.67 1.53
C CYS A 469 -40.32 -6.49 2.82
N VAL A 470 -39.82 -5.91 3.92
CA VAL A 470 -39.78 -6.61 5.21
C VAL A 470 -41.18 -6.88 5.73
N LEU A 471 -42.09 -5.91 5.64
CA LEU A 471 -43.49 -6.09 6.04
C LEU A 471 -44.16 -7.23 5.26
N LEU A 472 -44.01 -7.25 3.93
CA LEU A 472 -44.58 -8.30 3.06
C LEU A 472 -44.05 -9.69 3.42
N VAL A 473 -42.74 -9.83 3.65
CA VAL A 473 -42.14 -11.11 4.05
C VAL A 473 -42.65 -11.56 5.42
N GLN A 474 -42.74 -10.65 6.38
CA GLN A 474 -43.27 -10.93 7.71
C GLN A 474 -44.73 -11.40 7.65
N LEU A 475 -45.58 -10.72 6.88
CA LEU A 475 -47.00 -11.08 6.68
C LEU A 475 -47.15 -12.41 5.94
N ALA A 476 -46.37 -12.64 4.88
CA ALA A 476 -46.38 -13.89 4.13
C ALA A 476 -45.97 -15.08 5.01
N TRP A 477 -44.96 -14.90 5.87
CA TRP A 477 -44.55 -15.92 6.84
C TRP A 477 -45.64 -16.20 7.86
N GLN A 478 -46.26 -15.16 8.42
CA GLN A 478 -47.35 -15.32 9.38
C GLN A 478 -48.55 -16.04 8.76
N ALA A 479 -48.89 -15.74 7.50
CA ALA A 479 -49.94 -16.43 6.77
C ALA A 479 -49.61 -17.92 6.52
N ALA A 480 -48.34 -18.25 6.26
CA ALA A 480 -47.92 -19.62 5.96
C ALA A 480 -47.73 -20.49 7.22
N PHE A 481 -47.26 -19.92 8.34
CA PHE A 481 -46.84 -20.68 9.52
C PHE A 481 -47.64 -20.35 10.79
N GLY A 482 -48.60 -19.43 10.73
CA GLY A 482 -49.47 -19.05 11.86
C GLY A 482 -48.81 -18.23 12.97
N ALA A 483 -47.51 -17.94 12.87
CA ALA A 483 -46.76 -17.14 13.83
C ALA A 483 -45.86 -16.13 13.11
N PRO A 484 -45.65 -14.92 13.68
CA PRO A 484 -44.79 -13.92 13.07
C PRO A 484 -43.32 -14.36 13.10
N LEU A 485 -42.58 -14.13 11.99
CA LEU A 485 -41.16 -14.51 11.87
C LEU A 485 -40.29 -13.80 12.92
N VAL A 486 -40.56 -12.51 13.13
CA VAL A 486 -40.07 -11.76 14.30
C VAL A 486 -41.15 -11.74 15.38
N GLY A 487 -40.88 -12.35 16.53
CA GLY A 487 -41.83 -12.43 17.65
C GLY A 487 -42.22 -11.08 18.28
N VAL A 488 -43.39 -11.04 18.91
CA VAL A 488 -44.05 -9.85 19.49
C VAL A 488 -43.12 -9.07 20.44
N GLY A 489 -42.50 -9.73 21.42
CA GLY A 489 -41.63 -9.03 22.39
C GLY A 489 -40.40 -8.36 21.75
N LYS A 490 -39.83 -8.94 20.68
CA LYS A 490 -38.74 -8.31 19.91
C LYS A 490 -39.26 -7.10 19.12
N ALA A 491 -40.49 -7.16 18.62
CA ALA A 491 -41.12 -6.06 17.89
C ALA A 491 -41.41 -4.87 18.82
N GLU A 492 -41.96 -5.10 20.01
CA GLU A 492 -42.20 -4.05 21.01
C GLU A 492 -40.89 -3.36 21.43
N TYR A 493 -39.87 -4.16 21.77
CA TYR A 493 -38.53 -3.63 22.07
C TYR A 493 -37.97 -2.81 20.91
N THR A 494 -38.15 -3.29 19.67
CA THR A 494 -37.68 -2.59 18.47
C THR A 494 -38.32 -1.21 18.35
N VAL A 495 -39.65 -1.10 18.47
CA VAL A 495 -40.36 0.19 18.40
C VAL A 495 -39.88 1.13 19.50
N ALA A 496 -39.81 0.66 20.74
CA ALA A 496 -39.33 1.46 21.87
C ALA A 496 -37.88 1.94 21.68
N SER A 497 -37.00 1.06 21.18
CA SER A 497 -35.59 1.35 20.94
C SER A 497 -35.34 2.38 19.82
N LEU A 498 -36.31 2.56 18.93
CA LEU A 498 -36.25 3.50 17.80
C LEU A 498 -36.86 4.88 18.13
N SER A 499 -37.44 5.05 19.31
CA SER A 499 -38.09 6.29 19.72
C SER A 499 -37.16 7.50 19.62
N LEU A 500 -37.67 8.60 19.06
CA LEU A 500 -36.98 9.89 18.99
C LEU A 500 -36.57 10.43 20.37
N LEU A 501 -37.41 10.23 21.39
CA LEU A 501 -37.20 10.75 22.75
C LEU A 501 -36.20 9.92 23.56
N GLY A 502 -35.76 8.77 23.04
CA GLY A 502 -34.76 7.90 23.68
C GLY A 502 -33.33 8.22 23.25
N TRP A 503 -32.46 7.21 23.35
CA TRP A 503 -31.04 7.30 22.98
C TRP A 503 -30.78 7.27 21.46
N THR A 504 -31.83 7.07 20.65
CA THR A 504 -31.75 7.00 19.18
C THR A 504 -30.96 8.13 18.55
N PRO A 505 -31.15 9.43 18.90
CA PRO A 505 -30.39 10.52 18.28
C PRO A 505 -28.88 10.41 18.56
N LEU A 506 -28.49 10.04 19.79
CA LEU A 506 -27.08 9.90 20.15
C LEU A 506 -26.43 8.72 19.39
N TYR A 507 -27.11 7.59 19.36
CA TYR A 507 -26.65 6.41 18.63
C TYR A 507 -26.60 6.62 17.11
N ALA A 508 -27.52 7.41 16.56
CA ALA A 508 -27.50 7.79 15.15
C ALA A 508 -26.31 8.71 14.81
N ALA A 509 -26.01 9.68 15.68
CA ALA A 509 -24.84 10.53 15.54
C ALA A 509 -23.54 9.72 15.60
N ALA A 510 -23.43 8.81 16.57
CA ALA A 510 -22.29 7.90 16.70
C ALA A 510 -22.16 6.95 15.50
N THR A 511 -23.27 6.46 14.95
CA THR A 511 -23.28 5.70 13.69
C THR A 511 -22.74 6.55 12.53
N GLY A 512 -23.05 7.86 12.50
CA GLY A 512 -22.43 8.81 11.58
C GLY A 512 -20.90 8.90 11.71
N VAL A 513 -20.36 8.78 12.93
CA VAL A 513 -18.91 8.70 13.17
C VAL A 513 -18.34 7.39 12.59
N LEU A 514 -19.03 6.27 12.75
CA LEU A 514 -18.60 4.98 12.18
C LEU A 514 -18.62 5.01 10.64
N LEU A 515 -19.64 5.63 10.04
CA LEU A 515 -19.70 5.87 8.59
C LEU A 515 -18.48 6.68 8.10
N PHE A 516 -18.11 7.72 8.86
CA PHE A 516 -16.90 8.50 8.58
C PHE A 516 -15.61 7.68 8.76
N ALA A 517 -15.47 6.95 9.86
CA ALA A 517 -14.29 6.11 10.11
C ALA A 517 -14.08 5.06 9.01
N SER A 518 -15.18 4.46 8.52
CA SER A 518 -15.14 3.53 7.41
C SER A 518 -14.65 4.16 6.09
N SER A 519 -14.91 5.44 5.83
CA SER A 519 -14.41 6.08 4.60
C SER A 519 -12.93 6.38 4.67
N ILE A 520 -12.38 6.61 5.87
CA ILE A 520 -10.94 6.70 6.07
C ILE A 520 -10.29 5.37 5.69
N VAL A 521 -10.87 4.23 6.12
CA VAL A 521 -10.39 2.88 5.76
C VAL A 521 -10.46 2.65 4.25
N ALA A 522 -11.55 3.07 3.60
CA ALA A 522 -11.71 2.97 2.15
C ALA A 522 -10.64 3.77 1.39
N GLY A 523 -10.47 5.05 1.74
CA GLY A 523 -9.45 5.92 1.16
C GLY A 523 -8.02 5.41 1.41
N TRP A 524 -7.78 4.80 2.57
CA TRP A 524 -6.49 4.17 2.89
C TRP A 524 -6.21 2.98 1.99
N ALA A 525 -7.19 2.10 1.80
CA ALA A 525 -7.04 0.91 0.96
C ALA A 525 -6.83 1.28 -0.52
N GLU A 526 -7.54 2.29 -1.01
CA GLU A 526 -7.38 2.82 -2.37
C GLU A 526 -6.00 3.45 -2.58
N ASN A 527 -5.60 4.35 -1.68
CA ASN A 527 -4.26 4.94 -1.72
C ASN A 527 -3.19 3.84 -1.65
N TRP A 528 -3.39 2.83 -0.81
CA TRP A 528 -2.50 1.68 -0.73
C TRP A 528 -2.44 0.89 -2.04
N PHE A 529 -3.56 0.72 -2.75
CA PHE A 529 -3.61 0.04 -4.03
C PHE A 529 -2.88 0.81 -5.14
N VAL A 530 -3.03 2.14 -5.17
CA VAL A 530 -2.37 3.03 -6.15
C VAL A 530 -0.87 3.18 -5.85
N LEU A 531 -0.51 3.48 -4.60
CA LEU A 531 0.88 3.70 -4.16
C LEU A 531 1.77 2.50 -4.52
N HIS A 532 1.26 1.29 -4.31
CA HIS A 532 2.00 0.06 -4.58
C HIS A 532 1.82 -0.47 -6.01
N ARG A 533 1.19 0.33 -6.89
CA ARG A 533 0.90 0.01 -8.30
C ARG A 533 0.29 -1.39 -8.48
N LEU A 534 -0.64 -1.77 -7.58
CA LEU A 534 -1.19 -3.13 -7.52
C LEU A 534 -1.94 -3.53 -8.79
N GLY A 535 -2.54 -2.57 -9.50
CA GLY A 535 -3.13 -2.83 -10.82
C GLY A 535 -2.09 -3.39 -11.80
N SER A 536 -0.94 -2.70 -11.92
CA SER A 536 0.16 -3.17 -12.77
C SER A 536 0.71 -4.52 -12.30
N ALA A 537 0.89 -4.69 -10.98
CA ALA A 537 1.35 -5.95 -10.41
C ALA A 537 0.38 -7.11 -10.72
N LEU A 538 -0.94 -6.91 -10.62
CA LEU A 538 -1.94 -7.93 -10.95
C LEU A 538 -1.95 -8.27 -12.44
N ARG A 539 -1.77 -7.27 -13.30
CA ARG A 539 -1.74 -7.43 -14.76
C ARG A 539 -0.56 -8.27 -15.23
N TRP A 540 0.64 -8.04 -14.67
CA TRP A 540 1.89 -8.61 -15.17
C TRP A 540 2.48 -9.73 -14.30
N ASN A 541 1.81 -10.11 -13.21
CA ASN A 541 2.29 -11.15 -12.32
C ASN A 541 2.39 -12.51 -13.06
N PRO A 542 3.59 -13.12 -13.14
CA PRO A 542 3.78 -14.37 -13.88
C PRO A 542 2.89 -15.53 -13.40
N ARG A 543 2.55 -15.58 -12.11
CA ARG A 543 1.64 -16.60 -11.56
C ARG A 543 0.18 -16.35 -11.91
N ILE A 544 -0.23 -15.08 -11.97
CA ILE A 544 -1.59 -14.70 -12.36
C ILE A 544 -1.76 -14.90 -13.86
N LEU A 545 -0.77 -14.49 -14.65
CA LEU A 545 -0.73 -14.72 -16.10
C LEU A 545 -0.75 -16.23 -16.42
N ALA A 546 0.06 -17.03 -15.74
CA ALA A 546 0.08 -18.49 -15.95
C ALA A 546 -1.24 -19.18 -15.57
N ARG A 547 -2.00 -18.66 -14.58
CA ARG A 547 -3.25 -19.27 -14.11
C ARG A 547 -4.51 -18.76 -14.82
N LEU A 548 -4.58 -17.47 -15.09
CA LEU A 548 -5.80 -16.80 -15.60
C LEU A 548 -5.68 -16.44 -17.08
N GLY A 549 -4.46 -16.28 -17.60
CA GLY A 549 -4.17 -15.71 -18.92
C GLY A 549 -4.19 -14.17 -18.91
N GLU A 550 -3.57 -13.58 -19.92
CA GLU A 550 -3.37 -12.12 -20.02
C GLU A 550 -4.68 -11.32 -20.00
N ALA A 551 -5.65 -11.71 -20.82
CA ALA A 551 -6.93 -11.01 -20.93
C ALA A 551 -7.75 -11.04 -19.63
N ARG A 552 -7.59 -12.06 -18.78
CA ARG A 552 -8.26 -12.12 -17.47
C ARG A 552 -7.49 -11.34 -16.40
N ALA A 553 -6.16 -11.39 -16.41
CA ALA A 553 -5.32 -10.59 -15.52
C ALA A 553 -5.58 -9.09 -15.70
N GLN A 554 -5.69 -8.63 -16.95
CA GLN A 554 -6.06 -7.24 -17.28
C GLN A 554 -7.44 -6.86 -16.73
N ARG A 555 -8.46 -7.70 -16.94
CA ARG A 555 -9.82 -7.48 -16.42
C ARG A 555 -9.86 -7.45 -14.90
N TRP A 556 -9.12 -8.35 -14.24
CA TRP A 556 -9.03 -8.40 -12.77
C TRP A 556 -8.34 -7.15 -12.19
N SER A 557 -7.25 -6.70 -12.83
CA SER A 557 -6.59 -5.45 -12.46
C SER A 557 -7.57 -4.27 -12.54
N ALA A 558 -8.22 -4.08 -13.69
CA ALA A 558 -9.16 -2.99 -13.90
C ALA A 558 -10.35 -3.06 -12.92
N TYR A 559 -10.87 -4.26 -12.68
CA TYR A 559 -11.96 -4.49 -11.74
C TYR A 559 -11.58 -4.14 -10.30
N LEU A 560 -10.43 -4.62 -9.81
CA LEU A 560 -9.98 -4.33 -8.45
C LEU A 560 -9.61 -2.85 -8.28
N GLN A 561 -8.99 -2.24 -9.27
CA GLN A 561 -8.70 -0.81 -9.27
C GLN A 561 -9.98 0.02 -9.13
N ALA A 562 -11.08 -0.38 -9.77
CA ALA A 562 -12.36 0.30 -9.67
C ALA A 562 -13.15 0.00 -8.37
N ASN A 563 -12.89 -1.12 -7.68
CA ASN A 563 -13.74 -1.61 -6.59
C ASN A 563 -13.08 -1.74 -5.21
N VAL A 564 -11.74 -1.67 -5.11
CA VAL A 564 -11.01 -1.90 -3.85
C VAL A 564 -11.44 -0.96 -2.73
N SER A 565 -11.63 0.32 -3.05
CA SER A 565 -12.12 1.35 -2.13
C SER A 565 -13.52 0.99 -1.60
N GLY A 566 -14.40 0.58 -2.51
CA GLY A 566 -15.75 0.14 -2.19
C GLY A 566 -15.79 -1.06 -1.26
N PHE A 567 -14.99 -2.09 -1.54
CA PHE A 567 -14.87 -3.30 -0.72
C PHE A 567 -14.34 -2.97 0.67
N ALA A 568 -13.22 -2.26 0.76
CA ALA A 568 -12.61 -1.89 2.04
C ALA A 568 -13.59 -1.12 2.91
N GLY A 569 -14.28 -0.12 2.35
CA GLY A 569 -15.31 0.63 3.07
C GLY A 569 -16.51 -0.23 3.50
N ASN A 570 -17.07 -1.06 2.61
CA ASN A 570 -18.24 -1.89 2.95
C ASN A 570 -17.92 -2.93 4.03
N ILE A 571 -16.76 -3.58 3.92
CA ILE A 571 -16.32 -4.59 4.88
C ILE A 571 -16.02 -3.91 6.22
N SER A 572 -15.28 -2.79 6.23
CA SER A 572 -14.98 -2.09 7.48
C SER A 572 -16.23 -1.57 8.17
N LEU A 573 -17.18 -0.99 7.41
CA LEU A 573 -18.44 -0.50 7.97
C LEU A 573 -19.23 -1.66 8.57
N GLY A 574 -19.40 -2.75 7.84
CA GLY A 574 -20.13 -3.92 8.31
C GLY A 574 -19.60 -4.41 9.66
N PHE A 575 -18.29 -4.63 9.76
CA PHE A 575 -17.67 -5.04 11.03
C PHE A 575 -17.77 -3.97 12.11
N MET A 576 -17.63 -2.68 11.81
CA MET A 576 -17.82 -1.61 12.80
C MET A 576 -19.25 -1.60 13.35
N LEU A 577 -20.27 -1.77 12.51
CA LEU A 577 -21.66 -1.78 12.94
C LEU A 577 -22.01 -3.02 13.82
N GLY A 578 -21.29 -4.13 13.66
CA GLY A 578 -21.49 -5.34 14.46
C GLY A 578 -20.63 -5.42 15.72
N LEU A 579 -19.33 -5.15 15.61
CA LEU A 579 -18.36 -5.34 16.69
C LEU A 579 -18.30 -4.18 17.68
N VAL A 580 -18.49 -2.92 17.24
CA VAL A 580 -18.39 -1.77 18.15
C VAL A 580 -19.42 -1.86 19.29
N PRO A 581 -20.70 -2.22 19.06
CA PRO A 581 -21.64 -2.51 20.14
C PRO A 581 -21.17 -3.60 21.10
N ALA A 582 -20.64 -4.72 20.59
CA ALA A 582 -20.14 -5.81 21.42
C ALA A 582 -18.94 -5.40 22.29
N VAL A 583 -18.02 -4.61 21.72
CA VAL A 583 -16.86 -4.06 22.43
C VAL A 583 -17.30 -3.03 23.47
N ALA A 584 -18.22 -2.13 23.12
CA ALA A 584 -18.75 -1.13 24.05
C ALA A 584 -19.45 -1.80 25.25
N ALA A 585 -20.28 -2.83 24.97
CA ALA A 585 -20.95 -3.61 26.01
C ALA A 585 -19.96 -4.32 26.94
N PHE A 586 -18.83 -4.80 26.41
CA PHE A 586 -17.76 -5.38 27.23
C PHE A 586 -17.18 -4.38 28.25
N PHE A 587 -17.12 -3.09 27.92
CA PHE A 587 -16.72 -2.03 28.84
C PHE A 587 -17.89 -1.44 29.67
N GLY A 588 -19.08 -2.07 29.64
CA GLY A 588 -20.27 -1.59 30.34
C GLY A 588 -20.97 -0.39 29.68
N ILE A 589 -20.55 -0.01 28.47
CA ILE A 589 -21.14 1.11 27.71
C ILE A 589 -22.29 0.56 26.87
N HIS A 590 -23.51 0.99 27.17
CA HIS A 590 -24.68 0.66 26.37
C HIS A 590 -24.63 1.44 25.06
N PHE A 591 -24.30 0.74 23.97
CA PHE A 591 -24.19 1.32 22.64
C PHE A 591 -24.94 0.45 21.64
N ASP A 592 -25.80 1.07 20.84
CA ASP A 592 -26.47 0.42 19.71
C ASP A 592 -26.24 1.24 18.43
N VAL A 593 -26.33 0.58 17.29
CA VAL A 593 -26.15 1.20 15.98
C VAL A 593 -27.51 1.56 15.41
N ARG A 594 -27.69 2.83 15.06
CA ARG A 594 -28.88 3.36 14.40
C ARG A 594 -28.51 3.81 12.99
N HIS A 595 -28.81 2.94 12.03
CA HIS A 595 -28.67 3.21 10.61
C HIS A 595 -30.06 3.29 9.97
N VAL A 596 -30.35 4.36 9.23
CA VAL A 596 -31.70 4.67 8.71
C VAL A 596 -32.36 3.48 7.99
N THR A 597 -31.67 2.84 7.04
CA THR A 597 -32.25 1.74 6.25
C THR A 597 -32.54 0.49 7.09
N LEU A 598 -31.63 0.12 8.00
CA LEU A 598 -31.84 -1.04 8.88
C LEU A 598 -32.97 -0.76 9.87
N ALA A 599 -33.01 0.44 10.43
CA ALA A 599 -34.06 0.87 11.35
C ALA A 599 -35.45 0.88 10.68
N SER A 600 -35.55 1.33 9.43
CA SER A 600 -36.79 1.26 8.64
C SER A 600 -37.26 -0.17 8.39
N GLY A 601 -36.35 -1.09 8.06
CA GLY A 601 -36.70 -2.51 7.91
C GLY A 601 -37.13 -3.13 9.24
N GLN A 602 -36.44 -2.81 10.35
CA GLN A 602 -36.81 -3.26 11.68
C GLN A 602 -38.21 -2.78 12.10
N LEU A 603 -38.58 -1.53 11.78
CA LEU A 603 -39.93 -1.02 12.00
C LEU A 603 -40.98 -1.75 11.12
N GLY A 604 -40.64 -2.07 9.86
CA GLY A 604 -41.50 -2.90 9.00
C GLY A 604 -41.74 -4.30 9.57
N ALA A 605 -40.71 -4.94 10.12
CA ALA A 605 -40.86 -6.23 10.81
C ALA A 605 -41.74 -6.11 12.06
N ALA A 606 -41.56 -5.05 12.84
CA ALA A 606 -42.36 -4.79 14.04
C ALA A 606 -43.83 -4.53 13.71
N LEU A 607 -44.10 -3.76 12.66
CA LEU A 607 -45.47 -3.53 12.16
C LEU A 607 -46.15 -4.82 11.72
N GLY A 608 -45.43 -5.70 11.02
CA GLY A 608 -45.98 -7.00 10.63
C GLY A 608 -46.18 -7.96 11.82
N ALA A 609 -45.37 -7.86 12.88
CA ALA A 609 -45.51 -8.69 14.08
C ALA A 609 -46.64 -8.23 15.02
N LEU A 610 -46.80 -6.91 15.20
CA LEU A 610 -47.76 -6.29 16.12
C LEU A 610 -49.10 -5.96 15.45
N GLY A 611 -49.17 -6.04 14.13
CA GLY A 611 -50.36 -5.72 13.36
C GLY A 611 -50.57 -4.23 13.14
N TRP A 612 -51.63 -3.91 12.40
CA TRP A 612 -51.91 -2.54 11.95
C TRP A 612 -52.27 -1.57 13.07
N GLU A 613 -52.71 -2.08 14.23
CA GLU A 613 -53.01 -1.29 15.43
C GLU A 613 -51.80 -0.46 15.90
N LEU A 614 -50.58 -0.94 15.64
CA LEU A 614 -49.35 -0.23 15.97
C LEU A 614 -49.32 1.20 15.38
N VAL A 615 -49.87 1.41 14.17
CA VAL A 615 -49.88 2.72 13.48
C VAL A 615 -50.66 3.78 14.27
N SER A 616 -51.66 3.35 15.05
CA SER A 616 -52.46 4.21 15.90
C SER A 616 -51.76 4.59 17.21
N THR A 617 -50.61 3.94 17.52
CA THR A 617 -49.88 4.20 18.77
C THR A 617 -48.94 5.41 18.62
N PRO A 618 -48.76 6.21 19.69
CA PRO A 618 -47.75 7.27 19.70
C PRO A 618 -46.32 6.73 19.50
N GLY A 619 -46.04 5.52 19.99
CA GLY A 619 -44.74 4.87 19.89
C GLY A 619 -44.29 4.66 18.45
N PHE A 620 -45.21 4.30 17.55
CA PHE A 620 -44.92 4.15 16.13
C PHE A 620 -44.43 5.47 15.51
N TRP A 621 -45.15 6.57 15.73
CA TRP A 621 -44.78 7.87 15.17
C TRP A 621 -43.49 8.44 15.77
N LEU A 622 -43.24 8.16 17.05
CA LEU A 622 -41.95 8.47 17.67
C LEU A 622 -40.81 7.66 17.05
N ALA A 623 -41.03 6.39 16.69
CA ALA A 623 -40.05 5.58 15.98
C ALA A 623 -39.83 6.07 14.54
N VAL A 624 -40.89 6.44 13.81
CA VAL A 624 -40.81 7.04 12.47
C VAL A 624 -40.00 8.34 12.49
N ALA A 625 -40.30 9.24 13.44
CA ALA A 625 -39.55 10.48 13.62
C ALA A 625 -38.09 10.21 14.03
N GLY A 626 -37.85 9.20 14.87
CA GLY A 626 -36.51 8.74 15.25
C GLY A 626 -35.70 8.21 14.07
N ILE A 627 -36.32 7.46 13.16
CA ILE A 627 -35.70 6.98 11.90
C ILE A 627 -35.39 8.15 10.97
N ALA A 628 -36.30 9.10 10.81
CA ALA A 628 -36.08 10.29 9.98
C ALA A 628 -34.88 11.10 10.50
N LEU A 629 -34.82 11.35 11.82
CA LEU A 629 -33.68 12.01 12.44
C LEU A 629 -32.40 11.16 12.32
N THR A 630 -32.50 9.84 12.40
CA THR A 630 -31.37 8.93 12.19
C THR A 630 -30.73 9.14 10.82
N GLY A 631 -31.54 9.23 9.75
CA GLY A 631 -31.03 9.52 8.40
C GLY A 631 -30.30 10.86 8.32
N VAL A 632 -30.88 11.91 8.92
CA VAL A 632 -30.26 13.24 8.97
C VAL A 632 -28.91 13.21 9.71
N LEU A 633 -28.85 12.57 10.87
CA LEU A 633 -27.64 12.51 11.69
C LEU A 633 -26.56 11.62 11.08
N ASN A 634 -26.92 10.46 10.52
CA ASN A 634 -25.98 9.58 9.80
C ASN A 634 -25.24 10.35 8.70
N VAL A 635 -25.96 11.11 7.86
CA VAL A 635 -25.38 11.90 6.78
C VAL A 635 -24.61 13.11 7.31
N THR A 636 -25.24 13.91 8.17
CA THR A 636 -24.69 15.21 8.58
C THR A 636 -23.42 15.04 9.41
N VAL A 637 -23.41 14.13 10.39
CA VAL A 637 -22.23 13.91 11.23
C VAL A 637 -21.08 13.36 10.39
N SER A 638 -21.35 12.36 9.56
CA SER A 638 -20.33 11.76 8.69
C SER A 638 -19.73 12.80 7.74
N PHE A 639 -20.59 13.59 7.08
CA PHE A 639 -20.17 14.65 6.17
C PHE A 639 -19.36 15.74 6.87
N VAL A 640 -19.82 16.25 8.02
CA VAL A 640 -19.14 17.33 8.75
C VAL A 640 -17.75 16.88 9.20
N LEU A 641 -17.59 15.64 9.68
CA LEU A 641 -16.29 15.10 10.07
C LEU A 641 -15.37 14.93 8.86
N ALA A 642 -15.87 14.35 7.77
CA ALA A 642 -15.11 14.19 6.54
C ALA A 642 -14.67 15.54 5.94
N PHE A 643 -15.58 16.51 5.92
CA PHE A 643 -15.32 17.85 5.42
C PHE A 643 -14.32 18.60 6.31
N ARG A 644 -14.46 18.54 7.64
CA ARG A 644 -13.49 19.14 8.57
C ARG A 644 -12.10 18.53 8.42
N LEU A 645 -12.00 17.21 8.31
CA LEU A 645 -10.72 16.52 8.08
C LEU A 645 -10.08 16.99 6.77
N ALA A 646 -10.86 17.06 5.70
CA ALA A 646 -10.40 17.47 4.40
C ALA A 646 -9.91 18.94 4.38
N LEU A 647 -10.67 19.87 4.98
CA LEU A 647 -10.27 21.28 5.13
C LEU A 647 -8.98 21.43 5.94
N ARG A 648 -8.79 20.63 7.00
CA ARG A 648 -7.58 20.66 7.83
C ARG A 648 -6.37 20.12 7.09
N SER A 649 -6.56 19.11 6.24
CA SER A 649 -5.48 18.48 5.47
C SER A 649 -4.87 19.36 4.36
N ARG A 650 -5.61 20.40 3.92
CA ARG A 650 -5.25 21.28 2.79
C ARG A 650 -4.81 22.70 3.19
N ASN A 651 -4.54 22.97 4.48
CA ASN A 651 -4.03 24.26 4.98
C ASN A 651 -4.80 25.52 4.52
N ILE A 652 -6.12 25.42 4.31
CA ILE A 652 -6.95 26.56 3.89
C ILE A 652 -7.01 27.62 5.00
N ARG A 653 -6.83 28.91 4.65
CA ARG A 653 -6.83 30.04 5.61
C ARG A 653 -8.16 30.13 6.38
N LEU A 654 -8.11 30.54 7.65
CA LEU A 654 -9.28 30.64 8.53
C LEU A 654 -10.40 31.54 7.99
N LYS A 655 -10.06 32.62 7.26
CA LYS A 655 -11.04 33.55 6.65
C LYS A 655 -11.88 32.88 5.55
N ASP A 656 -11.27 32.06 4.72
CA ASP A 656 -11.94 31.37 3.61
C ASP A 656 -12.92 30.31 4.14
N ARG A 657 -12.58 29.67 5.26
CA ARG A 657 -13.47 28.71 5.95
C ARG A 657 -14.76 29.38 6.42
N ALA A 658 -14.66 30.56 7.03
CA ALA A 658 -15.83 31.30 7.53
C ALA A 658 -16.77 31.72 6.39
N ARG A 659 -16.22 32.15 5.25
CA ARG A 659 -16.97 32.52 4.04
C ARG A 659 -17.76 31.35 3.48
N VAL A 660 -17.15 30.16 3.39
CA VAL A 660 -17.82 28.94 2.92
C VAL A 660 -18.95 28.51 3.85
N TYR A 661 -18.72 28.49 5.17
CA TYR A 661 -19.80 28.17 6.13
C TYR A 661 -20.95 29.18 6.09
N ALA A 662 -20.66 30.47 5.88
CA ALA A 662 -21.68 31.50 5.72
C ALA A 662 -22.51 31.30 4.45
N ALA A 663 -21.87 30.96 3.33
CA ALA A 663 -22.54 30.75 2.05
C ALA A 663 -23.46 29.51 2.05
N VAL A 664 -23.00 28.38 2.61
CA VAL A 664 -23.85 27.17 2.78
C VAL A 664 -25.08 27.48 3.64
N ARG A 665 -24.90 28.19 4.75
CA ARG A 665 -26.00 28.62 5.64
C ARG A 665 -26.95 29.61 4.98
N ARG A 666 -26.44 30.52 4.14
CA ARG A 666 -27.25 31.44 3.32
C ARG A 666 -28.13 30.67 2.33
N ARG A 667 -27.57 29.69 1.62
CA ARG A 667 -28.32 28.83 0.68
C ARG A 667 -29.38 28.00 1.39
N LEU A 668 -29.05 27.42 2.55
CA LEU A 668 -30.01 26.66 3.36
C LEU A 668 -31.22 27.51 3.77
N ARG A 669 -31.03 28.79 4.09
CA ARG A 669 -32.12 29.71 4.44
C ARG A 669 -32.91 30.22 3.22
N ARG A 670 -32.25 30.54 2.10
CA ARG A 670 -32.88 31.16 0.93
C ARG A 670 -33.49 30.17 -0.06
N GLN A 671 -32.88 29.00 -0.23
CA GLN A 671 -33.29 27.99 -1.21
C GLN A 671 -33.16 26.57 -0.63
N PRO A 672 -33.87 26.23 0.46
CA PRO A 672 -33.78 24.92 1.11
C PRO A 672 -34.13 23.76 0.16
N PHE A 673 -35.09 23.98 -0.75
CA PHE A 673 -35.50 22.97 -1.74
C PHE A 673 -34.39 22.59 -2.73
N SER A 674 -33.36 23.43 -2.92
CA SER A 674 -32.23 23.10 -3.80
C SER A 674 -31.37 21.93 -3.30
N PHE A 675 -31.39 21.64 -1.99
CA PHE A 675 -30.70 20.50 -1.38
C PHE A 675 -31.44 19.17 -1.51
N LEU A 676 -32.64 19.22 -2.09
CA LEU A 676 -33.72 18.32 -1.73
C LEU A 676 -34.39 17.83 -3.04
N TRP A 677 -34.71 18.73 -3.97
CA TRP A 677 -35.22 18.43 -5.32
C TRP A 677 -34.37 19.10 -6.41
N PRO A 678 -34.26 18.50 -7.62
CA PRO A 678 -33.67 19.15 -8.79
C PRO A 678 -34.52 20.35 -9.25
N VAL A 679 -34.10 21.56 -8.90
CA VAL A 679 -34.56 22.79 -9.53
C VAL A 679 -34.10 22.80 -10.98
N GLY A 680 -35.02 23.03 -11.92
CA GLY A 680 -34.71 22.94 -13.35
C GLY A 680 -33.62 23.93 -13.73
N THR A 681 -32.53 23.45 -14.32
CA THR A 681 -31.62 24.32 -15.07
C THR A 681 -32.40 24.89 -16.27
N PRO A 682 -32.37 26.21 -16.52
CA PRO A 682 -32.84 26.76 -17.78
C PRO A 682 -32.11 26.04 -18.92
N ARG A 683 -32.84 25.67 -19.98
CA ARG A 683 -32.23 25.13 -21.21
C ARG A 683 -31.10 26.08 -21.63
N PRO A 684 -29.92 25.58 -22.05
CA PRO A 684 -28.94 26.43 -22.72
C PRO A 684 -29.64 27.07 -23.92
N GLN A 685 -29.63 28.40 -24.00
CA GLN A 685 -30.02 29.07 -25.23
C GLN A 685 -29.06 28.57 -26.32
N ALA A 686 -29.63 28.02 -27.38
CA ALA A 686 -28.86 27.65 -28.56
C ALA A 686 -28.15 28.91 -29.08
N ALA A 687 -26.83 28.85 -29.14
CA ALA A 687 -25.99 29.77 -29.90
C ALA A 687 -25.59 29.08 -31.21
#